data_AF-A0A4S4E7K3-F1
#
_entry.id   AF-A0A4S4E7K3-F1
#
_cell.length_a   1.000
_cell.length_b   1.000
_cell.length_c   1.000
_cell.angle_alpha   90.00
_cell.angle_beta   90.00
_cell.angle_gamma   90.00
#
_symmetry.space_group_name_H-M   'P 1'
#
loop_
_entity.id
_entity.type
_entity.pdbx_description
1 polymer ?
#
loop_
_entity_poly.entity_id
_entity_poly.type
_entity_poly.pdbx_seq_one_letter_code
_entity_poly.pdbx_strand_id
1 'polypeptide(L)'
;MAEMGVSEQVIYLHGDLNLKIVKACNLPNMDLFSEHFRRSLTLCDSCTANPGGGKEKGSDDKRIEHHSKIITSDPYVKVCVPQATLARTRVIPNTQNPNWNERFNIPLAHPTLNLEFQLKDNDLFGAQLIGKVLIPAERVLTGEFISGCFPVTGSPKPNTELYLEMKFTPCDRNRLYRHGIAADPKHKGVRHTYFPLRKGSSVKLYQDAHVSKNSKLPEIELDDGMVFEHGKCWEDMCHAISEAHHMIYIVGWSIYHKVMLIREPTRPLPRGGDLNLGELLKYKSQEGVRVLLLIWDDKTSHDKFFIKTGGLMQTHDEETKKFFRHSSVMCVLSPRYASSKLSFLKQQVVGTLFTHHQKCVLVDTQASGNNRKITAFLGGLDLCDGRYDTPEHRLFRDLNTVFPDDYHNPTFPPGTKAPRQPWHDLHCRIDGPAAYDVLINFEQRWKKATKWTELGLRFKRISHSHDDSLIKIDRISWILSPAHYETKDTYTSIPEDDPFLLVSKEDDPENWHVQIFRSIDSGSVKGFPKTVDVAEAQNLICSKNLVIDQSIQTAYIQAIRSAQHFIYIENQYFIGSSYAWPSYKDAGADNLVPMELALKIASKIRAKERFAVYVVIPMWPEGDPNSGPMQEILFWQNQTMQMMYGIVARELQSMQLSDSHPLDYLNFYCLGNREEMPEERVREDNQANGSKISDSEKFQRFMIYVHAKGMIVDDEYTIIGSANINQRSLAGTKDTETAMGAYQPHHTWADKKRHPHGQIYGYRMSLWSEHLGILDKYSEEPESLECVKKVNRVAEDNWKRYTTENFTLLQGHLLKYPIQVDIDGKVGPLPGYESFPDIGGIQGLLPPMQHSLDLDPGLGPGPDHGQDQGAGPGLDQGPGVVGVGNPGNTLYVTGLSTRVTERELEDHFSKEGKVASCFLVVEPRTRASRGFAFITMDTVDDANRCIKRLHQSVLDGRCITVERSRRKRPRTPTPGHYLGLKNTRDHGYRGDRGRYRGGRDDYGYRRSPRRSPYRGGRDYSPPRRSSPYGGRSRRERSRSLPYSPYGSPERSYARRSR
;
A
#
# COMPACT_ATOMS: atom_id res chain seq x y z
N MET A 1 -10.13 28.79 -52.29
CA MET A 1 -10.23 27.39 -51.78
C MET A 1 -9.63 27.39 -50.38
N ALA A 2 -10.17 26.58 -49.46
CA ALA A 2 -9.90 26.75 -48.04
C ALA A 2 -8.73 25.91 -47.53
N GLU A 3 -7.77 26.55 -46.88
CA GLU A 3 -6.97 25.89 -45.84
C GLU A 3 -7.83 25.86 -44.57
N MET A 4 -8.56 24.76 -44.36
CA MET A 4 -9.18 24.50 -43.06
C MET A 4 -8.09 23.99 -42.11
N GLY A 5 -7.75 24.81 -41.10
CA GLY A 5 -6.80 24.40 -40.07
C GLY A 5 -7.28 23.15 -39.35
N VAL A 6 -6.52 22.06 -39.45
CA VAL A 6 -6.79 20.83 -38.71
C VAL A 6 -6.49 21.10 -37.23
N SER A 7 -7.56 21.20 -36.44
CA SER A 7 -7.44 21.15 -34.97
C SER A 7 -6.88 19.77 -34.60
N GLU A 8 -5.70 19.73 -33.95
CA GLU A 8 -5.09 18.48 -33.47
C GLU A 8 -5.96 17.88 -32.34
N GLN A 9 -6.95 17.08 -32.74
CA GLN A 9 -7.94 16.53 -31.83
C GLN A 9 -7.30 15.47 -30.92
N VAL A 10 -7.23 15.76 -29.61
CA VAL A 10 -6.62 14.85 -28.64
C VAL A 10 -7.45 13.56 -28.50
N ILE A 11 -6.82 12.42 -28.80
CA ILE A 11 -7.47 11.10 -28.82
C ILE A 11 -7.26 10.37 -27.49
N TYR A 12 -8.32 9.78 -26.96
CA TYR A 12 -8.21 8.82 -25.85
C TYR A 12 -7.81 7.45 -26.39
N LEU A 13 -6.57 7.03 -26.10
CA LEU A 13 -6.17 5.63 -26.25
C LEU A 13 -6.72 4.85 -25.05
N HIS A 14 -7.90 4.25 -25.22
CA HIS A 14 -8.59 3.42 -24.21
C HIS A 14 -8.64 1.94 -24.64
N GLY A 15 -7.93 1.07 -23.93
CA GLY A 15 -7.78 -0.35 -24.28
C GLY A 15 -6.42 -0.91 -23.87
N ASP A 16 -5.93 -1.91 -24.62
CA ASP A 16 -4.69 -2.63 -24.31
C ASP A 16 -3.64 -2.51 -25.43
N LEU A 17 -2.47 -2.01 -25.08
CA LEU A 17 -1.30 -1.99 -25.96
C LEU A 17 -0.39 -3.19 -25.65
N ASN A 18 -0.35 -4.16 -26.58
CA ASN A 18 0.65 -5.21 -26.59
C ASN A 18 1.89 -4.65 -27.30
N LEU A 19 2.99 -4.44 -26.58
CA LEU A 19 4.21 -3.83 -27.08
C LEU A 19 5.42 -4.75 -26.82
N LYS A 20 6.35 -4.79 -27.77
CA LYS A 20 7.64 -5.46 -27.66
C LYS A 20 8.73 -4.52 -28.17
N ILE A 21 9.67 -4.17 -27.30
CA ILE A 21 10.82 -3.33 -27.63
C ILE A 21 12.00 -4.27 -27.89
N VAL A 22 12.43 -4.36 -29.14
CA VAL A 22 13.40 -5.38 -29.55
C VAL A 22 14.81 -4.86 -29.36
N LYS A 23 15.24 -3.89 -30.17
CA LYS A 23 16.62 -3.41 -30.22
C LYS A 23 16.69 -1.95 -30.62
N ALA A 24 17.81 -1.30 -30.33
CA ALA A 24 18.20 -0.07 -31.01
C ALA A 24 19.57 -0.26 -31.68
N CYS A 25 19.83 0.52 -32.72
CA CYS A 25 21.05 0.44 -33.51
C CYS A 25 21.73 1.81 -33.61
N ASN A 26 23.05 1.81 -33.73
CA ASN A 26 23.91 2.98 -33.96
C ASN A 26 23.83 4.07 -32.87
N LEU A 27 23.60 3.75 -31.60
CA LEU A 27 23.53 4.77 -30.55
C LEU A 27 24.84 5.59 -30.43
N PRO A 28 24.79 6.87 -30.03
CA PRO A 28 25.97 7.62 -29.61
C PRO A 28 26.59 7.02 -28.34
N ASN A 29 27.88 7.33 -28.09
CA ASN A 29 28.52 7.07 -26.80
C ASN A 29 28.41 8.30 -25.90
N MET A 30 27.54 8.27 -24.88
CA MET A 30 27.31 9.44 -24.03
C MET A 30 28.37 9.57 -22.91
N ASP A 31 28.90 8.47 -22.38
CA ASP A 31 29.96 8.50 -21.35
C ASP A 31 31.18 9.30 -21.80
N LEU A 32 31.64 9.10 -23.04
CA LEU A 32 32.77 9.87 -23.59
C LEU A 32 32.43 11.37 -23.75
N PHE A 33 31.18 11.71 -24.06
CA PHE A 33 30.74 13.11 -24.11
C PHE A 33 30.74 13.74 -22.70
N SER A 34 30.31 12.97 -21.70
CA SER A 34 30.33 13.31 -20.27
C SER A 34 31.78 13.50 -19.75
N GLU A 35 32.73 12.65 -20.16
CA GLU A 35 34.17 12.83 -19.87
C GLU A 35 34.78 14.06 -20.57
N HIS A 36 34.46 14.28 -21.84
CA HIS A 36 34.97 15.45 -22.57
C HIS A 36 34.48 16.77 -21.96
N PHE A 37 33.20 16.85 -21.56
CA PHE A 37 32.65 18.02 -20.87
C PHE A 37 33.31 18.25 -19.49
N ARG A 38 33.63 17.17 -18.77
CA ARG A 38 34.45 17.22 -17.54
C ARG A 38 35.85 17.81 -17.76
N ARG A 39 36.52 17.46 -18.87
CA ARG A 39 37.86 17.98 -19.20
C ARG A 39 37.84 19.47 -19.54
N SER A 40 36.81 19.97 -20.23
CA SER A 40 36.65 21.42 -20.45
C SER A 40 36.43 22.22 -19.17
N LEU A 41 35.74 21.63 -18.17
CA LEU A 41 35.50 22.28 -16.87
C LEU A 41 36.68 22.23 -15.90
N THR A 42 37.77 21.52 -16.24
CA THR A 42 39.00 21.42 -15.41
C THR A 42 40.19 22.18 -16.01
N LEU A 43 39.95 23.06 -16.98
CA LEU A 43 40.96 23.93 -17.62
C LEU A 43 41.06 25.35 -17.04
N CYS A 44 40.36 25.62 -15.93
CA CYS A 44 40.46 26.88 -15.17
C CYS A 44 40.99 26.66 -13.75
N ASP A 45 42.16 26.02 -13.63
CA ASP A 45 43.02 26.21 -12.46
C ASP A 45 44.48 26.22 -12.93
N SER A 46 45.12 27.39 -12.87
CA SER A 46 46.33 27.71 -13.65
C SER A 46 47.58 27.86 -12.78
N CYS A 47 48.69 27.32 -13.28
CA CYS A 47 50.06 27.67 -12.91
C CYS A 47 50.51 27.42 -11.46
N THR A 48 51.33 26.39 -11.28
CA THR A 48 52.66 26.61 -10.66
C THR A 48 53.64 25.55 -11.17
N ALA A 49 54.76 25.99 -11.74
CA ALA A 49 55.82 25.10 -12.22
C ALA A 49 56.96 25.03 -11.19
N ASN A 50 57.62 23.89 -11.09
CA ASN A 50 58.99 23.82 -10.56
C ASN A 50 59.72 22.56 -11.10
N PRO A 51 60.94 22.68 -11.64
CA PRO A 51 61.69 21.55 -12.19
C PRO A 51 62.66 20.93 -11.16
N GLY A 52 62.93 19.62 -11.25
CA GLY A 52 64.07 19.03 -10.55
C GLY A 52 64.13 17.50 -10.49
N GLY A 53 65.32 16.94 -10.73
CA GLY A 53 65.73 15.62 -10.20
C GLY A 53 65.34 14.38 -11.01
N GLY A 54 66.02 14.12 -12.13
CA GLY A 54 65.94 12.82 -12.82
C GLY A 54 66.90 11.76 -12.26
N LYS A 55 66.59 10.47 -12.50
CA LYS A 55 67.55 9.35 -12.46
C LYS A 55 66.99 8.14 -13.22
N GLU A 56 67.78 7.59 -14.15
CA GLU A 56 67.41 6.43 -14.97
C GLU A 56 67.85 5.09 -14.35
N LYS A 57 67.06 4.05 -14.60
CA LYS A 57 67.34 2.58 -14.65
C LYS A 57 65.98 1.86 -14.59
N GLY A 58 65.67 0.83 -15.38
CA GLY A 58 66.37 0.17 -16.49
C GLY A 58 65.40 -0.82 -17.16
N SER A 59 65.81 -1.48 -18.25
CA SER A 59 64.94 -2.41 -19.01
C SER A 59 64.57 -3.68 -18.23
N ASP A 60 63.33 -4.18 -18.36
CA ASP A 60 63.02 -5.17 -19.41
C ASP A 60 61.52 -5.49 -19.58
N ASP A 61 61.16 -6.11 -20.71
CA ASP A 61 59.78 -6.33 -21.18
C ASP A 61 59.07 -7.51 -20.49
N LYS A 62 57.85 -7.25 -19.96
CA LYS A 62 56.71 -8.16 -20.13
C LYS A 62 55.40 -7.40 -20.36
N ARG A 63 54.90 -7.41 -21.60
CA ARG A 63 53.51 -7.11 -21.94
C ARG A 63 52.51 -7.81 -21.00
N ILE A 64 51.68 -7.02 -20.33
CA ILE A 64 50.35 -7.44 -19.87
C ILE A 64 49.36 -6.56 -20.62
N GLU A 65 48.52 -7.17 -21.45
CA GLU A 65 47.46 -6.46 -22.16
C GLU A 65 46.38 -6.03 -21.17
N HIS A 66 46.49 -4.80 -20.66
CA HIS A 66 45.37 -4.09 -20.09
C HIS A 66 44.35 -3.83 -21.20
N HIS A 67 43.45 -4.79 -21.43
CA HIS A 67 42.20 -4.53 -22.13
C HIS A 67 41.47 -3.38 -21.44
N SER A 68 41.59 -2.18 -22.02
CA SER A 68 40.76 -1.04 -21.67
C SER A 68 39.31 -1.45 -21.86
N LYS A 69 38.55 -1.58 -20.77
CA LYS A 69 37.10 -1.73 -20.87
C LYS A 69 36.57 -0.52 -21.62
N ILE A 70 35.99 -0.75 -22.79
CA ILE A 70 35.43 0.30 -23.63
C ILE A 70 34.16 0.80 -22.94
N ILE A 71 34.31 1.87 -22.16
CA ILE A 71 33.18 2.54 -21.51
C ILE A 71 32.29 3.10 -22.62
N THR A 72 31.05 2.65 -22.61
CA THR A 72 30.01 3.01 -23.56
C THR A 72 28.68 3.08 -22.82
N SER A 73 27.77 3.84 -23.40
CA SER A 73 26.37 3.99 -23.03
C SER A 73 25.73 2.77 -22.37
N ASP A 74 24.92 3.02 -21.35
CA ASP A 74 24.07 2.10 -20.60
C ASP A 74 22.58 2.31 -20.99
N PRO A 75 22.18 2.07 -22.27
CA PRO A 75 20.89 2.51 -22.79
C PRO A 75 19.68 1.74 -22.25
N TYR A 76 18.55 2.46 -22.21
CA TYR A 76 17.20 1.94 -22.01
C TYR A 76 16.16 2.78 -22.77
N VAL A 77 14.92 2.31 -22.82
CA VAL A 77 13.77 3.00 -23.41
C VAL A 77 12.73 3.29 -22.32
N LYS A 78 12.13 4.49 -22.32
CA LYS A 78 10.83 4.72 -21.69
C LYS A 78 9.74 4.77 -22.76
N VAL A 79 8.57 4.22 -22.44
CA VAL A 79 7.32 4.47 -23.16
C VAL A 79 6.55 5.50 -22.36
N CYS A 80 6.12 6.57 -23.00
CA CYS A 80 5.46 7.71 -22.38
C CYS A 80 4.27 8.17 -23.23
N VAL A 81 3.24 8.69 -22.56
CA VAL A 81 2.44 9.80 -23.09
C VAL A 81 2.96 11.09 -22.46
N PRO A 82 2.64 12.30 -22.97
CA PRO A 82 3.16 13.55 -22.42
C PRO A 82 2.98 13.70 -20.90
N GLN A 83 1.96 13.06 -20.34
CA GLN A 83 1.52 13.19 -18.95
C GLN A 83 1.88 11.98 -18.05
N ALA A 84 2.46 10.89 -18.58
CA ALA A 84 2.72 9.67 -17.81
C ALA A 84 3.83 8.78 -18.41
N THR A 85 4.64 8.13 -17.55
CA THR A 85 5.55 7.04 -17.97
C THR A 85 4.83 5.70 -17.89
N LEU A 86 4.52 5.11 -19.04
CA LEU A 86 3.73 3.89 -19.20
C LEU A 86 4.54 2.61 -18.97
N ALA A 87 5.78 2.58 -19.48
CA ALA A 87 6.68 1.44 -19.34
C ALA A 87 8.16 1.87 -19.43
N ARG A 88 9.08 1.00 -19.02
CA ARG A 88 10.53 1.21 -19.11
C ARG A 88 11.23 -0.13 -19.32
N THR A 89 12.14 -0.22 -20.29
CA THR A 89 13.00 -1.41 -20.46
C THR A 89 14.11 -1.48 -19.41
N ARG A 90 14.76 -2.64 -19.29
CA ARG A 90 16.02 -2.76 -18.53
C ARG A 90 17.10 -1.87 -19.14
N VAL A 91 17.98 -1.39 -18.27
CA VAL A 91 19.29 -0.86 -18.68
C VAL A 91 20.13 -2.04 -19.17
N ILE A 92 20.68 -1.94 -20.38
CA ILE A 92 21.69 -2.88 -20.89
C ILE A 92 23.02 -2.14 -20.84
N PRO A 93 23.99 -2.57 -20.01
CA PRO A 93 25.20 -1.80 -19.84
C PRO A 93 26.15 -1.93 -21.04
N ASN A 94 26.86 -0.84 -21.33
CA ASN A 94 28.02 -0.78 -22.22
C ASN A 94 27.75 -1.33 -23.63
N THR A 95 26.79 -0.71 -24.32
CA THR A 95 26.46 -1.05 -25.72
C THR A 95 25.89 0.11 -26.54
N GLN A 96 26.38 0.27 -27.77
CA GLN A 96 25.76 1.15 -28.79
C GLN A 96 24.67 0.45 -29.63
N ASN A 97 24.43 -0.85 -29.40
CA ASN A 97 23.45 -1.65 -30.13
C ASN A 97 22.69 -2.58 -29.15
N PRO A 98 21.89 -2.03 -28.22
CA PRO A 98 21.16 -2.81 -27.21
C PRO A 98 20.09 -3.72 -27.84
N ASN A 99 19.95 -4.92 -27.28
CA ASN A 99 18.88 -5.87 -27.60
C ASN A 99 18.12 -6.23 -26.31
N TRP A 100 16.98 -5.58 -26.11
CA TRP A 100 16.09 -5.79 -24.96
C TRP A 100 15.22 -7.03 -25.17
N ASN A 101 14.50 -7.09 -26.30
CA ASN A 101 13.49 -8.10 -26.61
C ASN A 101 12.47 -8.29 -25.46
N GLU A 102 12.12 -7.20 -24.77
CA GLU A 102 11.21 -7.17 -23.62
C GLU A 102 9.77 -6.89 -24.07
N ARG A 103 8.79 -7.45 -23.34
CA ARG A 103 7.36 -7.36 -23.67
C ARG A 103 6.57 -6.64 -22.58
N PHE A 104 5.62 -5.83 -23.01
CA PHE A 104 4.77 -5.02 -22.13
C PHE A 104 3.32 -5.14 -22.59
N ASN A 105 2.44 -5.53 -21.67
CA ASN A 105 1.00 -5.47 -21.85
C ASN A 105 0.51 -4.25 -21.06
N ILE A 106 0.33 -3.13 -21.75
CA ILE A 106 0.10 -1.82 -21.14
C ILE A 106 -1.39 -1.47 -21.26
N PRO A 107 -2.16 -1.40 -20.16
CA PRO A 107 -3.49 -0.81 -20.19
C PRO A 107 -3.34 0.70 -20.43
N LEU A 108 -4.04 1.21 -21.44
CA LEU A 108 -4.11 2.63 -21.75
C LEU A 108 -5.50 3.18 -21.44
N ALA A 109 -5.54 4.37 -20.85
CA ALA A 109 -6.72 5.19 -20.63
C ALA A 109 -6.35 6.69 -20.79
N HIS A 110 -5.51 7.00 -21.78
CA HIS A 110 -4.75 8.25 -21.82
C HIS A 110 -5.16 9.15 -23.00
N PRO A 111 -5.48 10.44 -22.77
CA PRO A 111 -5.63 11.41 -23.84
C PRO A 111 -4.26 11.82 -24.39
N THR A 112 -3.96 11.55 -25.65
CA THR A 112 -2.68 11.91 -26.28
C THR A 112 -2.79 12.13 -27.79
N LEU A 113 -1.84 12.90 -28.33
CA LEU A 113 -1.59 13.05 -29.76
C LEU A 113 -0.60 12.02 -30.30
N ASN A 114 0.34 11.58 -29.45
CA ASN A 114 1.43 10.66 -29.83
C ASN A 114 1.77 9.69 -28.69
N LEU A 115 2.18 8.48 -29.04
CA LEU A 115 2.91 7.58 -28.14
C LEU A 115 4.42 7.87 -28.29
N GLU A 116 5.07 8.28 -27.21
CA GLU A 116 6.48 8.68 -27.21
C GLU A 116 7.37 7.57 -26.65
N PHE A 117 8.45 7.26 -27.37
CA PHE A 117 9.51 6.36 -26.93
C PHE A 117 10.79 7.17 -26.70
N GLN A 118 11.13 7.45 -25.43
CA GLN A 118 12.37 8.13 -25.07
C GLN A 118 13.51 7.12 -24.99
N LEU A 119 14.50 7.22 -25.87
CA LEU A 119 15.78 6.53 -25.70
C LEU A 119 16.65 7.33 -24.73
N LYS A 120 17.15 6.67 -23.69
CA LYS A 120 17.91 7.30 -22.60
C LYS A 120 19.13 6.49 -22.19
N ASP A 121 20.17 7.20 -21.80
CA ASP A 121 21.34 6.66 -21.12
C ASP A 121 21.13 6.64 -19.60
N ASN A 122 21.95 5.90 -18.85
CA ASN A 122 21.80 5.71 -17.41
C ASN A 122 23.13 5.88 -16.64
N ASP A 123 23.76 7.03 -16.81
CA ASP A 123 25.00 7.43 -16.14
C ASP A 123 24.90 7.40 -14.61
N LEU A 124 26.07 7.37 -13.95
CA LEU A 124 26.22 7.47 -12.49
C LEU A 124 25.63 8.75 -11.85
N PHE A 125 25.42 9.81 -12.63
CA PHE A 125 24.98 11.13 -12.15
C PHE A 125 23.57 11.54 -12.61
N GLY A 126 22.95 10.80 -13.53
CA GLY A 126 21.64 11.14 -14.10
C GLY A 126 21.37 10.33 -15.38
N ALA A 127 20.13 10.35 -15.86
CA ALA A 127 19.76 9.64 -17.09
C ALA A 127 19.61 10.61 -18.27
N GLN A 128 20.61 10.67 -19.15
CA GLN A 128 20.61 11.58 -20.30
C GLN A 128 19.61 11.15 -21.38
N LEU A 129 19.05 12.11 -22.13
CA LEU A 129 18.23 11.81 -23.32
C LEU A 129 19.14 11.57 -24.53
N ILE A 130 19.00 10.40 -25.17
CA ILE A 130 19.65 10.07 -26.44
C ILE A 130 18.78 10.50 -27.63
N GLY A 131 17.45 10.46 -27.50
CA GLY A 131 16.51 10.92 -28.52
C GLY A 131 15.10 10.35 -28.34
N LYS A 132 14.20 10.57 -29.31
CA LYS A 132 12.79 10.17 -29.26
C LYS A 132 12.34 9.43 -30.52
N VAL A 133 11.32 8.58 -30.39
CA VAL A 133 10.43 8.19 -31.49
C VAL A 133 9.01 8.58 -31.11
N LEU A 134 8.25 9.14 -32.06
CA LEU A 134 6.84 9.49 -31.90
C LEU A 134 6.01 8.64 -32.86
N ILE A 135 4.91 8.06 -32.37
CA ILE A 135 3.93 7.35 -33.20
C ILE A 135 2.55 8.00 -32.97
N PRO A 136 1.90 8.56 -34.01
CA PRO A 136 0.62 9.24 -33.88
C PRO A 136 -0.48 8.38 -33.25
N ALA A 137 -1.27 8.95 -32.34
CA ALA A 137 -2.34 8.26 -31.63
C ALA A 137 -3.42 7.72 -32.59
N GLU A 138 -3.73 8.44 -33.66
CA GLU A 138 -4.60 7.98 -34.76
C GLU A 138 -4.13 6.63 -35.32
N ARG A 139 -2.83 6.52 -35.66
CA ARG A 139 -2.24 5.30 -36.19
C ARG A 139 -2.31 4.15 -35.19
N VAL A 140 -2.12 4.43 -33.89
CA VAL A 140 -2.28 3.43 -32.83
C VAL A 140 -3.75 2.98 -32.69
N LEU A 141 -4.70 3.92 -32.77
CA LEU A 141 -6.14 3.66 -32.60
C LEU A 141 -6.73 2.74 -33.68
N THR A 142 -6.13 2.67 -34.88
CA THR A 142 -6.53 1.73 -35.95
C THR A 142 -6.61 0.27 -35.47
N GLY A 143 -5.74 -0.12 -34.52
CA GLY A 143 -5.56 -1.51 -34.10
C GLY A 143 -4.74 -2.37 -35.08
N GLU A 144 -4.11 -1.76 -36.09
CA GLU A 144 -3.16 -2.44 -36.97
C GLU A 144 -1.90 -2.92 -36.24
N PHE A 145 -1.18 -3.87 -36.83
CA PHE A 145 0.11 -4.32 -36.30
C PHE A 145 1.22 -3.41 -36.81
N ILE A 146 1.83 -2.66 -35.90
CA ILE A 146 2.87 -1.68 -36.20
C ILE A 146 4.22 -2.33 -35.88
N SER A 147 5.05 -2.55 -36.91
CA SER A 147 6.40 -3.12 -36.76
C SER A 147 7.38 -2.49 -37.74
N GLY A 148 8.64 -2.31 -37.31
CA GLY A 148 9.73 -1.83 -38.15
C GLY A 148 10.84 -1.13 -37.37
N CYS A 149 11.86 -0.65 -38.09
CA CYS A 149 12.78 0.38 -37.59
C CYS A 149 12.12 1.76 -37.66
N PHE A 150 12.31 2.56 -36.62
CA PHE A 150 11.88 3.96 -36.55
C PHE A 150 13.11 4.84 -36.29
N PRO A 151 13.31 5.93 -37.07
CA PRO A 151 14.45 6.83 -36.87
C PRO A 151 14.28 7.61 -35.56
N VAL A 152 15.35 7.69 -34.77
CA VAL A 152 15.35 8.37 -33.47
C VAL A 152 15.65 9.86 -33.67
N THR A 153 14.64 10.71 -33.48
CA THR A 153 14.76 12.16 -33.61
C THR A 153 15.52 12.76 -32.43
N GLY A 154 16.25 13.85 -32.69
CA GLY A 154 17.08 14.54 -31.70
C GLY A 154 18.37 13.81 -31.30
N SER A 155 18.74 12.71 -31.98
CA SER A 155 19.96 11.98 -31.62
C SER A 155 21.24 12.68 -32.09
N PRO A 156 22.28 12.79 -31.24
CA PRO A 156 23.60 13.30 -31.62
C PRO A 156 24.32 12.52 -32.74
N LYS A 157 23.83 11.32 -33.10
CA LYS A 157 24.42 10.45 -34.12
C LYS A 157 23.39 10.15 -35.21
N PRO A 158 23.70 10.40 -36.51
CA PRO A 158 22.81 10.08 -37.61
C PRO A 158 22.60 8.57 -37.74
N ASN A 159 21.49 8.17 -38.34
CA ASN A 159 21.08 6.77 -38.55
C ASN A 159 20.94 5.95 -37.25
N THR A 160 20.62 6.63 -36.14
CA THR A 160 20.18 6.00 -34.88
C THR A 160 18.73 5.53 -35.04
N GLU A 161 18.47 4.25 -34.79
CA GLU A 161 17.16 3.62 -35.01
C GLU A 161 16.68 2.81 -33.80
N LEU A 162 15.36 2.78 -33.57
CA LEU A 162 14.68 1.91 -32.62
C LEU A 162 13.78 0.92 -33.38
N TYR A 163 13.94 -0.38 -33.14
CA TYR A 163 13.05 -1.41 -33.67
C TYR A 163 12.04 -1.85 -32.61
N LEU A 164 10.75 -1.77 -32.95
CA LEU A 164 9.63 -2.17 -32.10
C LEU A 164 8.56 -2.95 -32.89
N GLU A 165 7.79 -3.74 -32.15
CA GLU A 165 6.58 -4.43 -32.61
C GLU A 165 5.46 -4.08 -31.63
N MET A 166 4.30 -3.64 -32.11
CA MET A 166 3.15 -3.38 -31.22
C MET A 166 1.79 -3.55 -31.90
N LYS A 167 0.78 -3.87 -31.08
CA LYS A 167 -0.63 -3.88 -31.46
C LYS A 167 -1.48 -3.33 -30.33
N PHE A 168 -2.26 -2.30 -30.64
CA PHE A 168 -3.32 -1.81 -29.75
C PHE A 168 -4.62 -2.57 -30.00
N THR A 169 -5.39 -2.79 -28.94
CA THR A 169 -6.76 -3.33 -29.00
C THR A 169 -7.68 -2.39 -28.23
N PRO A 170 -8.52 -1.59 -28.93
CA PRO A 170 -9.51 -0.73 -28.29
C PRO A 170 -10.44 -1.51 -27.33
N CYS A 171 -10.87 -0.86 -26.25
CA CYS A 171 -11.61 -1.52 -25.16
C CYS A 171 -12.93 -2.16 -25.63
N ASP A 172 -13.69 -1.48 -26.49
CA ASP A 172 -14.93 -1.94 -27.14
C ASP A 172 -14.71 -3.18 -28.04
N ARG A 173 -13.55 -3.24 -28.70
CA ARG A 173 -13.18 -4.33 -29.62
C ARG A 173 -12.56 -5.52 -28.91
N ASN A 174 -12.05 -5.35 -27.68
CA ASN A 174 -11.41 -6.42 -26.95
C ASN A 174 -12.42 -7.47 -26.47
N ARG A 175 -12.26 -8.72 -26.93
CA ARG A 175 -13.11 -9.85 -26.55
C ARG A 175 -13.01 -10.25 -25.07
N LEU A 176 -12.03 -9.74 -24.32
CA LEU A 176 -11.95 -9.88 -22.85
C LEU A 176 -13.08 -9.10 -22.14
N TYR A 177 -13.50 -7.94 -22.67
CA TYR A 177 -14.39 -6.99 -21.97
C TYR A 177 -15.85 -7.05 -22.44
N ARG A 178 -16.22 -8.07 -23.23
CA ARG A 178 -17.59 -8.29 -23.73
C ARG A 178 -18.51 -9.01 -22.75
N HIS A 179 -17.93 -9.54 -21.68
CA HIS A 179 -18.61 -10.28 -20.63
C HIS A 179 -18.00 -9.86 -19.28
N GLY A 180 -18.75 -10.04 -18.19
CA GLY A 180 -18.22 -9.93 -16.83
C GLY A 180 -17.08 -10.93 -16.58
N ILE A 181 -16.33 -10.73 -15.49
CA ILE A 181 -15.18 -11.60 -15.16
C ILE A 181 -15.64 -13.03 -14.83
N ALA A 182 -16.82 -13.18 -14.20
CA ALA A 182 -17.40 -14.47 -13.91
C ALA A 182 -17.94 -15.14 -15.19
N ALA A 183 -18.63 -14.34 -16.01
CA ALA A 183 -19.17 -14.69 -17.32
C ALA A 183 -18.15 -14.96 -18.46
N ASP A 184 -16.83 -14.95 -18.20
CA ASP A 184 -15.82 -15.35 -19.20
C ASP A 184 -16.02 -16.82 -19.63
N PRO A 185 -16.35 -17.14 -20.90
CA PRO A 185 -16.59 -18.53 -21.35
C PRO A 185 -15.36 -19.44 -21.33
N LYS A 186 -14.22 -18.93 -20.86
CA LYS A 186 -12.98 -19.69 -20.61
C LYS A 186 -12.60 -19.76 -19.13
N HIS A 187 -13.42 -19.17 -18.24
CA HIS A 187 -13.26 -19.05 -16.79
C HIS A 187 -11.81 -18.81 -16.37
N LYS A 188 -11.15 -17.80 -16.95
CA LYS A 188 -9.73 -17.49 -16.68
C LYS A 188 -9.51 -16.48 -15.57
N GLY A 189 -10.57 -15.86 -15.06
CA GLY A 189 -10.48 -14.74 -14.11
C GLY A 189 -9.70 -13.56 -14.71
N VAL A 190 -9.05 -12.81 -13.83
CA VAL A 190 -8.17 -11.70 -14.22
C VAL A 190 -6.88 -12.26 -14.82
N ARG A 191 -6.53 -11.76 -16.00
CA ARG A 191 -5.39 -12.23 -16.80
C ARG A 191 -4.16 -11.37 -16.53
N HIS A 192 -2.96 -11.92 -16.74
CA HIS A 192 -1.68 -11.25 -16.47
C HIS A 192 -1.46 -10.89 -14.99
N THR A 193 -1.54 -11.91 -14.15
CA THR A 193 -1.41 -11.85 -12.68
C THR A 193 -0.48 -12.96 -12.18
N TYR A 194 0.08 -12.78 -10.98
CA TYR A 194 1.09 -13.71 -10.43
C TYR A 194 0.49 -15.02 -9.91
N PHE A 195 -0.70 -14.97 -9.29
CA PHE A 195 -1.47 -16.15 -8.90
C PHE A 195 -2.61 -16.40 -9.90
N PRO A 196 -2.86 -17.65 -10.32
CA PRO A 196 -3.97 -18.00 -11.21
C PRO A 196 -5.31 -17.93 -10.47
N LEU A 197 -6.41 -17.92 -11.23
CA LEU A 197 -7.73 -18.23 -10.69
C LEU A 197 -7.74 -19.68 -10.20
N ARG A 198 -8.21 -19.90 -8.97
CA ARG A 198 -8.40 -21.20 -8.34
C ARG A 198 -9.87 -21.58 -8.34
N LYS A 199 -10.17 -22.86 -8.54
CA LYS A 199 -11.55 -23.41 -8.49
C LYS A 199 -11.89 -24.12 -7.17
N GLY A 200 -13.13 -24.60 -7.03
CA GLY A 200 -13.58 -25.44 -5.92
C GLY A 200 -13.37 -24.82 -4.53
N SER A 201 -13.42 -23.49 -4.44
CA SER A 201 -13.21 -22.75 -3.19
C SER A 201 -14.54 -22.49 -2.49
N SER A 202 -14.49 -22.00 -1.26
CA SER A 202 -15.63 -21.44 -0.53
C SER A 202 -15.21 -20.10 0.05
N VAL A 203 -16.09 -19.10 -0.08
CA VAL A 203 -15.88 -17.74 0.43
C VAL A 203 -17.01 -17.38 1.38
N LYS A 204 -16.69 -16.79 2.52
CA LYS A 204 -17.65 -16.06 3.35
C LYS A 204 -17.27 -14.59 3.38
N LEU A 205 -18.22 -13.73 3.01
CA LEU A 205 -18.06 -12.28 2.98
C LEU A 205 -18.49 -11.71 4.35
N TYR A 206 -17.79 -10.69 4.82
CA TYR A 206 -18.05 -10.02 6.10
C TYR A 206 -18.20 -8.51 5.89
N GLN A 207 -19.28 -7.95 6.43
CA GLN A 207 -19.38 -6.54 6.77
C GLN A 207 -19.00 -6.43 8.25
N ASP A 208 -18.15 -5.46 8.57
CA ASP A 208 -17.59 -5.20 9.89
C ASP A 208 -16.87 -6.37 10.58
N ALA A 209 -16.45 -6.13 11.83
CA ALA A 209 -15.91 -7.15 12.70
C ALA A 209 -16.99 -8.14 13.18
N HIS A 210 -18.25 -7.69 13.31
CA HIS A 210 -19.30 -8.48 13.94
C HIS A 210 -20.71 -8.09 13.47
N VAL A 211 -21.64 -9.05 13.45
CA VAL A 211 -23.08 -8.78 13.29
C VAL A 211 -23.81 -9.41 14.47
N SER A 212 -24.45 -8.56 15.27
CA SER A 212 -25.05 -8.95 16.55
C SER A 212 -26.31 -9.82 16.38
N LYS A 213 -26.66 -10.64 17.38
CA LYS A 213 -27.93 -11.41 17.37
C LYS A 213 -29.18 -10.54 17.26
N ASN A 214 -29.07 -9.28 17.71
CA ASN A 214 -30.18 -8.33 17.80
C ASN A 214 -30.17 -7.35 16.61
N SER A 215 -29.32 -7.59 15.61
CA SER A 215 -29.19 -6.72 14.45
C SER A 215 -30.50 -6.67 13.66
N LYS A 216 -30.77 -5.52 13.04
CA LYS A 216 -32.03 -5.25 12.32
C LYS A 216 -31.93 -5.53 10.81
N LEU A 217 -30.83 -6.15 10.38
CA LEU A 217 -30.65 -6.57 8.99
C LEU A 217 -31.76 -7.57 8.60
N PRO A 218 -32.36 -7.42 7.41
CA PRO A 218 -33.47 -8.26 6.97
C PRO A 218 -33.01 -9.67 6.59
N GLU A 219 -33.98 -10.55 6.44
CA GLU A 219 -33.81 -11.77 5.64
C GLU A 219 -33.69 -11.36 4.17
N ILE A 220 -32.69 -11.91 3.46
CA ILE A 220 -32.44 -11.62 2.04
C ILE A 220 -32.50 -12.95 1.29
N GLU A 221 -33.54 -13.11 0.47
CA GLU A 221 -33.74 -14.27 -0.38
C GLU A 221 -32.70 -14.28 -1.51
N LEU A 222 -32.11 -15.45 -1.73
CA LEU A 222 -31.16 -15.76 -2.78
C LEU A 222 -31.79 -16.69 -3.82
N ASP A 223 -31.05 -16.95 -4.87
CA ASP A 223 -31.36 -18.00 -5.83
C ASP A 223 -31.65 -19.35 -5.15
N ASP A 224 -32.50 -20.15 -5.80
CA ASP A 224 -32.78 -21.54 -5.44
C ASP A 224 -33.38 -21.73 -4.02
N GLY A 225 -33.93 -20.66 -3.44
CA GLY A 225 -34.63 -20.65 -2.15
C GLY A 225 -33.70 -20.54 -0.93
N MET A 226 -32.45 -20.13 -1.14
CA MET A 226 -31.47 -19.92 -0.08
C MET A 226 -31.65 -18.54 0.58
N VAL A 227 -31.05 -18.36 1.76
CA VAL A 227 -31.07 -17.10 2.52
C VAL A 227 -29.63 -16.68 2.83
N PHE A 228 -29.33 -15.39 2.68
CA PHE A 228 -28.00 -14.84 2.97
C PHE A 228 -27.65 -14.90 4.47
N GLU A 229 -26.51 -15.48 4.84
CA GLU A 229 -26.07 -15.58 6.25
C GLU A 229 -25.07 -14.48 6.62
N HIS A 230 -25.59 -13.37 7.15
CA HIS A 230 -24.83 -12.23 7.70
C HIS A 230 -23.62 -12.69 8.53
N GLY A 231 -22.40 -12.41 8.07
CA GLY A 231 -21.18 -12.98 8.66
C GLY A 231 -20.72 -12.31 9.97
N LYS A 232 -19.97 -13.06 10.80
CA LYS A 232 -19.47 -12.59 12.11
C LYS A 232 -17.94 -12.68 12.15
N CYS A 233 -17.26 -11.70 11.54
CA CYS A 233 -15.85 -11.79 11.14
C CYS A 233 -14.88 -12.20 12.28
N TRP A 234 -14.84 -11.43 13.36
CA TRP A 234 -13.91 -11.68 14.48
C TRP A 234 -14.32 -12.89 15.33
N GLU A 235 -15.60 -13.27 15.35
CA GLU A 235 -16.09 -14.50 16.00
C GLU A 235 -15.71 -15.75 15.20
N ASP A 236 -15.77 -15.71 13.87
CA ASP A 236 -15.24 -16.77 13.00
C ASP A 236 -13.70 -16.87 13.08
N MET A 237 -12.98 -15.74 13.14
CA MET A 237 -11.53 -15.75 13.39
C MET A 237 -11.18 -16.33 14.77
N CYS A 238 -11.91 -15.94 15.84
CA CYS A 238 -11.67 -16.44 17.19
C CYS A 238 -11.83 -17.96 17.28
N HIS A 239 -12.93 -18.50 16.73
CA HIS A 239 -13.13 -19.95 16.67
C HIS A 239 -12.03 -20.65 15.84
N ALA A 240 -11.67 -20.09 14.67
CA ALA A 240 -10.63 -20.65 13.81
C ALA A 240 -9.22 -20.65 14.46
N ILE A 241 -8.91 -19.64 15.26
CA ILE A 241 -7.68 -19.54 16.08
C ILE A 241 -7.73 -20.56 17.25
N SER A 242 -8.87 -20.70 17.93
CA SER A 242 -9.04 -21.66 19.02
C SER A 242 -8.99 -23.12 18.55
N GLU A 243 -9.52 -23.46 17.37
CA GLU A 243 -9.46 -24.82 16.81
C GLU A 243 -8.13 -25.17 16.14
N ALA A 244 -7.24 -24.22 15.88
CA ALA A 244 -5.96 -24.45 15.19
C ALA A 244 -5.09 -25.47 15.95
N HIS A 245 -4.49 -26.43 15.23
CA HIS A 245 -3.66 -27.50 15.80
C HIS A 245 -2.18 -27.36 15.45
N HIS A 246 -1.83 -26.63 14.38
CA HIS A 246 -0.48 -26.61 13.84
C HIS A 246 0.07 -25.20 13.61
N MET A 247 -0.71 -24.26 13.05
CA MET A 247 -0.24 -22.93 12.68
C MET A 247 -1.27 -21.82 12.88
N ILE A 248 -0.80 -20.66 13.34
CA ILE A 248 -1.54 -19.39 13.38
C ILE A 248 -0.59 -18.30 12.90
N TYR A 249 -0.69 -17.93 11.61
CA TYR A 249 0.17 -16.92 10.98
C TYR A 249 -0.64 -15.64 10.77
N ILE A 250 -0.18 -14.52 11.33
CA ILE A 250 -0.92 -13.25 11.30
C ILE A 250 -0.05 -12.15 10.67
N VAL A 251 -0.68 -11.34 9.83
CA VAL A 251 -0.13 -10.14 9.22
C VAL A 251 -1.02 -8.97 9.58
N GLY A 252 -0.42 -7.87 10.01
CA GLY A 252 -1.12 -6.60 10.21
C GLY A 252 -0.21 -5.41 9.92
N TRP A 253 -0.84 -4.30 9.57
CA TRP A 253 -0.23 -2.98 9.64
C TRP A 253 -0.08 -2.55 11.11
N SER A 254 -1.08 -2.86 11.93
CA SER A 254 -1.02 -2.81 13.39
C SER A 254 -1.63 -4.09 13.97
N ILE A 255 -1.11 -4.57 15.09
CA ILE A 255 -1.74 -5.62 15.89
C ILE A 255 -1.65 -5.18 17.34
N TYR A 256 -2.79 -5.10 18.03
CA TYR A 256 -2.83 -4.72 19.45
C TYR A 256 -3.20 -5.92 20.30
N HIS A 257 -2.23 -6.40 21.10
CA HIS A 257 -2.39 -7.63 21.90
C HIS A 257 -3.55 -7.62 22.90
N LYS A 258 -4.09 -6.45 23.28
CA LYS A 258 -5.19 -6.36 24.26
C LYS A 258 -6.59 -6.55 23.68
N VAL A 259 -6.79 -6.58 22.35
CA VAL A 259 -8.15 -6.62 21.77
C VAL A 259 -8.90 -7.90 22.11
N MET A 260 -10.20 -7.76 22.38
CA MET A 260 -11.16 -8.86 22.50
C MET A 260 -11.77 -9.15 21.13
N LEU A 261 -11.65 -10.40 20.65
CA LEU A 261 -12.21 -10.83 19.37
C LEU A 261 -13.73 -11.04 19.42
N ILE A 262 -14.25 -11.54 20.54
CA ILE A 262 -15.69 -11.70 20.78
C ILE A 262 -16.06 -10.79 21.94
N ARG A 263 -17.13 -10.00 21.76
CA ARG A 263 -17.70 -9.13 22.79
C ARG A 263 -19.20 -9.39 22.96
N GLU A 264 -19.90 -9.61 21.84
CA GLU A 264 -21.32 -9.98 21.80
C GLU A 264 -21.50 -11.40 21.20
N PRO A 265 -21.23 -12.49 21.95
CA PRO A 265 -21.19 -13.85 21.39
C PRO A 265 -22.51 -14.30 20.72
N THR A 266 -22.46 -14.63 19.42
CA THR A 266 -23.62 -15.24 18.72
C THR A 266 -23.72 -16.74 18.99
N ARG A 267 -22.62 -17.42 19.31
CA ARG A 267 -22.57 -18.84 19.70
C ARG A 267 -21.76 -19.04 21.00
N PRO A 268 -21.79 -20.23 21.64
CA PRO A 268 -20.99 -20.49 22.84
C PRO A 268 -19.50 -20.25 22.57
N LEU A 269 -18.84 -19.52 23.48
CA LEU A 269 -17.43 -19.14 23.34
C LEU A 269 -16.54 -20.38 23.16
N PRO A 270 -15.54 -20.33 22.27
CA PRO A 270 -14.55 -21.38 22.14
C PRO A 270 -13.60 -21.35 23.34
N ARG A 271 -12.81 -22.41 23.54
CA ARG A 271 -11.82 -22.45 24.61
C ARG A 271 -10.79 -21.32 24.40
N GLY A 272 -10.72 -20.40 25.37
CA GLY A 272 -9.87 -19.21 25.32
C GLY A 272 -10.47 -18.03 24.53
N GLY A 273 -11.72 -18.11 24.05
CA GLY A 273 -12.39 -16.98 23.38
C GLY A 273 -12.82 -15.85 24.30
N ASP A 274 -12.71 -16.07 25.62
CA ASP A 274 -12.80 -15.11 26.72
C ASP A 274 -11.47 -14.38 26.99
N LEU A 275 -10.38 -14.74 26.30
CA LEU A 275 -9.07 -14.09 26.40
C LEU A 275 -8.93 -12.98 25.35
N ASN A 276 -8.11 -11.97 25.68
CA ASN A 276 -7.59 -11.06 24.67
C ASN A 276 -6.70 -11.81 23.66
N LEU A 277 -6.57 -11.24 22.46
CA LEU A 277 -5.78 -11.79 21.36
C LEU A 277 -4.35 -12.19 21.79
N GLY A 278 -3.71 -11.40 22.64
CA GLY A 278 -2.37 -11.65 23.15
C GLY A 278 -2.25 -12.93 23.97
N GLU A 279 -3.12 -13.10 24.96
CA GLU A 279 -3.14 -14.30 25.81
C GLU A 279 -3.70 -15.51 25.07
N LEU A 280 -4.67 -15.35 24.15
CA LEU A 280 -5.13 -16.43 23.26
C LEU A 280 -3.99 -16.97 22.39
N LEU A 281 -3.18 -16.09 21.80
CA LEU A 281 -2.04 -16.50 20.96
C LEU A 281 -0.91 -17.14 21.79
N LYS A 282 -0.64 -16.66 23.02
CA LYS A 282 0.25 -17.34 23.97
C LYS A 282 -0.28 -18.72 24.33
N TYR A 283 -1.56 -18.83 24.68
CA TYR A 283 -2.25 -20.05 25.06
C TYR A 283 -2.14 -21.11 23.96
N LYS A 284 -2.52 -20.79 22.71
CA LYS A 284 -2.38 -21.68 21.57
C LYS A 284 -0.92 -22.07 21.32
N SER A 285 0.03 -21.15 21.50
CA SER A 285 1.46 -21.48 21.35
C SER A 285 2.02 -22.35 22.49
N GLN A 286 1.39 -22.37 23.66
CA GLN A 286 1.71 -23.30 24.76
C GLN A 286 1.11 -24.69 24.53
N GLU A 287 -0.02 -24.80 23.82
CA GLU A 287 -0.54 -26.08 23.29
C GLU A 287 0.36 -26.68 22.18
N GLY A 288 1.39 -25.95 21.72
CA GLY A 288 2.36 -26.39 20.70
C GLY A 288 2.13 -25.81 19.30
N VAL A 289 1.08 -25.00 19.11
CA VAL A 289 0.77 -24.38 17.81
C VAL A 289 1.85 -23.37 17.41
N ARG A 290 2.30 -23.39 16.15
CA ARG A 290 3.29 -22.46 15.62
C ARG A 290 2.64 -21.12 15.31
N VAL A 291 2.81 -20.17 16.23
CA VAL A 291 2.27 -18.80 16.08
C VAL A 291 3.35 -17.86 15.55
N LEU A 292 3.09 -17.23 14.39
CA LEU A 292 3.99 -16.29 13.71
C LEU A 292 3.26 -14.97 13.44
N LEU A 293 3.81 -13.84 13.90
CA LEU A 293 3.26 -12.50 13.66
C LEU A 293 4.24 -11.69 12.81
N LEU A 294 3.76 -11.16 11.68
CA LEU A 294 4.52 -10.29 10.78
C LEU A 294 3.86 -8.90 10.72
N ILE A 295 4.21 -8.05 11.69
CA ILE A 295 3.70 -6.69 11.84
C ILE A 295 4.56 -5.74 11.02
N TRP A 296 4.05 -4.58 10.59
CA TRP A 296 4.89 -3.47 10.12
C TRP A 296 5.81 -2.95 11.26
N ASP A 297 6.92 -2.29 10.88
CA ASP A 297 7.91 -1.68 11.80
C ASP A 297 7.79 -0.14 11.65
N ASP A 298 7.03 0.51 12.54
CA ASP A 298 6.95 1.96 12.57
C ASP A 298 8.21 2.50 13.25
N LYS A 299 9.14 2.97 12.42
CA LYS A 299 10.43 3.52 12.85
C LYS A 299 10.32 4.80 13.68
N THR A 300 9.11 5.34 13.86
CA THR A 300 8.80 6.47 14.73
C THR A 300 8.35 6.05 16.15
N SER A 301 7.90 4.80 16.34
CA SER A 301 7.43 4.21 17.62
C SER A 301 8.54 3.74 18.59
N HIS A 302 9.81 4.05 18.32
CA HIS A 302 10.94 3.45 19.05
C HIS A 302 11.20 4.08 20.45
N ASP A 303 10.83 3.35 21.51
CA ASP A 303 11.34 3.56 22.88
C ASP A 303 12.89 3.56 22.91
N LYS A 304 13.49 4.75 23.09
CA LYS A 304 14.95 4.88 23.35
C LYS A 304 15.19 5.77 24.56
N PHE A 305 15.89 5.22 25.56
CA PHE A 305 16.30 5.89 26.80
C PHE A 305 15.15 6.53 27.59
N PHE A 306 14.14 5.72 27.95
CA PHE A 306 13.01 6.09 28.83
C PHE A 306 12.10 7.23 28.32
N ILE A 307 12.27 7.67 27.07
CA ILE A 307 11.34 8.58 26.40
C ILE A 307 10.42 7.74 25.51
N LYS A 308 9.13 7.65 25.89
CA LYS A 308 8.08 7.16 24.99
C LYS A 308 7.82 8.21 23.92
N THR A 309 8.28 7.98 22.70
CA THR A 309 7.69 8.58 21.50
C THR A 309 6.65 7.61 20.96
N GLY A 310 5.36 7.95 21.11
CA GLY A 310 4.32 7.26 20.35
C GLY A 310 4.53 7.47 18.86
N GLY A 311 4.26 6.45 18.05
CA GLY A 311 4.43 6.53 16.60
C GLY A 311 3.57 7.63 15.99
N LEU A 312 4.09 8.26 14.94
CA LEU A 312 3.35 9.24 14.13
C LEU A 312 2.13 8.62 13.44
N MET A 313 2.08 7.29 13.36
CA MET A 313 0.99 6.51 12.76
C MET A 313 0.16 5.70 13.78
N GLN A 314 0.30 5.97 15.09
CA GLN A 314 -0.50 5.35 16.17
C GLN A 314 -0.52 3.79 16.17
N THR A 315 0.58 3.15 15.79
CA THR A 315 0.70 1.68 15.75
C THR A 315 1.11 1.08 17.11
N HIS A 316 0.70 -0.18 17.36
CA HIS A 316 1.03 -0.94 18.58
C HIS A 316 2.17 -1.96 18.39
N ASP A 317 2.94 -1.80 17.32
CA ASP A 317 3.94 -2.75 16.82
C ASP A 317 5.03 -3.09 17.86
N GLU A 318 5.71 -2.09 18.40
CA GLU A 318 6.74 -2.28 19.43
C GLU A 318 6.14 -2.70 20.79
N GLU A 319 4.87 -2.40 21.11
CA GLU A 319 4.22 -2.91 22.34
C GLU A 319 3.91 -4.41 22.23
N THR A 320 3.20 -4.82 21.18
CA THR A 320 2.83 -6.22 20.93
C THR A 320 4.08 -7.12 20.79
N LYS A 321 5.15 -6.63 20.16
CA LYS A 321 6.46 -7.29 20.12
C LYS A 321 7.12 -7.44 21.50
N LYS A 322 7.04 -6.42 22.38
CA LYS A 322 7.55 -6.52 23.77
C LYS A 322 6.76 -7.55 24.57
N PHE A 323 5.44 -7.58 24.41
CA PHE A 323 4.53 -8.53 25.07
C PHE A 323 4.84 -10.01 24.74
N PHE A 324 5.13 -10.32 23.47
CA PHE A 324 5.47 -11.70 23.06
C PHE A 324 6.94 -12.10 23.31
N ARG A 325 7.83 -11.17 23.69
CA ARG A 325 9.29 -11.36 23.78
C ARG A 325 9.76 -12.58 24.61
N HIS A 326 8.98 -13.00 25.59
CA HIS A 326 9.28 -14.10 26.50
C HIS A 326 8.32 -15.30 26.35
N SER A 327 7.68 -15.43 25.18
CA SER A 327 6.78 -16.53 24.82
C SER A 327 7.30 -17.33 23.63
N SER A 328 6.62 -18.42 23.27
CA SER A 328 6.86 -19.20 22.05
C SER A 328 6.31 -18.56 20.77
N VAL A 329 5.53 -17.47 20.89
CA VAL A 329 5.00 -16.69 19.76
C VAL A 329 6.14 -15.89 19.11
N MET A 330 6.38 -16.13 17.82
CA MET A 330 7.43 -15.40 17.08
C MET A 330 6.85 -14.14 16.43
N CYS A 331 7.00 -13.00 17.11
CA CYS A 331 6.67 -11.68 16.56
C CYS A 331 7.88 -11.04 15.86
N VAL A 332 7.73 -10.69 14.58
CA VAL A 332 8.73 -10.04 13.74
C VAL A 332 8.16 -8.72 13.22
N LEU A 333 8.87 -7.61 13.51
CA LEU A 333 8.57 -6.34 12.85
C LEU A 333 9.24 -6.31 11.48
N SER A 334 8.47 -5.90 10.47
CA SER A 334 8.83 -5.89 9.06
C SER A 334 9.00 -4.45 8.57
N PRO A 335 10.22 -3.90 8.56
CA PRO A 335 10.49 -2.61 7.93
C PRO A 335 10.32 -2.67 6.42
N ARG A 336 9.44 -1.83 5.90
CA ARG A 336 9.36 -1.57 4.46
C ARG A 336 10.66 -0.91 3.99
N TYR A 337 11.19 -1.42 2.88
CA TYR A 337 12.30 -0.83 2.12
C TYR A 337 12.05 -1.06 0.63
N ALA A 338 12.05 0.00 -0.19
CA ALA A 338 12.27 -0.18 -1.62
C ALA A 338 13.70 -0.69 -1.87
N SER A 339 13.87 -1.41 -2.98
CA SER A 339 15.07 -2.15 -3.43
C SER A 339 16.37 -1.97 -2.64
N SER A 340 16.99 -3.10 -2.27
CA SER A 340 18.37 -3.17 -1.76
C SER A 340 19.44 -2.58 -2.69
N LYS A 341 19.08 -2.19 -3.93
CA LYS A 341 19.94 -1.49 -4.91
C LYS A 341 19.84 0.05 -4.85
N LEU A 342 18.98 0.63 -4.01
CA LEU A 342 18.91 2.08 -3.79
C LEU A 342 20.02 2.55 -2.83
N SER A 343 20.45 3.80 -2.97
CA SER A 343 21.35 4.46 -2.00
C SER A 343 20.74 4.47 -0.60
N PHE A 344 21.59 4.29 0.43
CA PHE A 344 21.22 4.24 1.84
C PHE A 344 20.31 5.41 2.27
N LEU A 345 20.60 6.63 1.81
CA LEU A 345 19.78 7.82 2.10
C LEU A 345 18.34 7.68 1.57
N LYS A 346 18.18 7.11 0.36
CA LYS A 346 16.84 6.84 -0.23
C LYS A 346 16.14 5.66 0.46
N GLN A 347 16.88 4.69 1.00
CA GLN A 347 16.31 3.59 1.79
C GLN A 347 15.79 4.06 3.14
N GLN A 348 16.45 5.03 3.80
CA GLN A 348 15.91 5.64 5.02
C GLN A 348 14.61 6.41 4.73
N VAL A 349 14.62 7.31 3.73
CA VAL A 349 13.44 8.11 3.36
C VAL A 349 12.25 7.25 2.93
N VAL A 350 12.45 6.23 2.09
CA VAL A 350 11.37 5.31 1.72
C VAL A 350 10.87 4.53 2.93
N GLY A 351 11.79 4.09 3.79
CA GLY A 351 11.48 3.31 5.00
C GLY A 351 10.76 4.08 6.11
N THR A 352 10.49 5.38 5.94
CA THR A 352 9.64 6.20 6.81
C THR A 352 8.38 6.71 6.11
N LEU A 353 8.17 6.41 4.82
CA LEU A 353 7.04 6.90 4.02
C LEU A 353 6.06 5.79 3.62
N PHE A 354 6.54 4.57 3.38
CA PHE A 354 5.73 3.44 2.93
C PHE A 354 5.64 2.32 3.97
N THR A 355 4.50 1.63 4.00
CA THR A 355 4.14 0.64 5.03
C THR A 355 4.07 -0.79 4.48
N HIS A 356 3.87 -1.76 5.39
CA HIS A 356 3.29 -3.05 5.04
C HIS A 356 1.82 -3.05 5.47
N HIS A 357 0.90 -2.96 4.51
CA HIS A 357 -0.49 -2.65 4.78
C HIS A 357 -1.46 -3.85 4.71
N GLN A 358 -1.02 -4.99 4.16
CA GLN A 358 -1.72 -6.28 4.19
C GLN A 358 -2.22 -6.66 5.60
N LYS A 359 -3.53 -6.91 5.75
CA LYS A 359 -4.13 -7.54 6.94
C LYS A 359 -4.53 -8.97 6.58
N CYS A 360 -4.14 -9.96 7.38
CA CYS A 360 -4.43 -11.37 7.10
C CYS A 360 -4.26 -12.28 8.33
N VAL A 361 -5.14 -13.27 8.48
CA VAL A 361 -4.98 -14.41 9.41
C VAL A 361 -5.00 -15.71 8.62
N LEU A 362 -4.01 -16.57 8.85
CA LEU A 362 -3.86 -17.90 8.24
C LEU A 362 -3.82 -18.95 9.35
N VAL A 363 -4.72 -19.93 9.30
CA VAL A 363 -4.88 -20.98 10.31
C VAL A 363 -5.17 -22.33 9.68
N ASP A 364 -4.74 -23.42 10.32
CA ASP A 364 -5.19 -24.75 9.95
C ASP A 364 -6.55 -25.06 10.59
N THR A 365 -7.56 -25.37 9.78
CA THR A 365 -8.94 -25.66 10.21
C THR A 365 -9.38 -27.07 9.82
N GLN A 366 -10.51 -27.52 10.35
CA GLN A 366 -11.07 -28.84 10.02
C GLN A 366 -11.43 -28.99 8.53
N ALA A 367 -11.02 -30.10 7.91
CA ALA A 367 -11.39 -30.49 6.55
C ALA A 367 -12.22 -31.79 6.54
N SER A 368 -12.41 -32.40 5.37
CA SER A 368 -13.16 -33.65 5.23
C SER A 368 -12.45 -34.83 5.92
N GLY A 369 -13.20 -35.64 6.69
CA GLY A 369 -12.66 -36.76 7.45
C GLY A 369 -11.75 -36.28 8.59
N ASN A 370 -10.61 -36.94 8.78
CA ASN A 370 -9.63 -36.57 9.83
C ASN A 370 -8.57 -35.56 9.33
N ASN A 371 -8.73 -35.00 8.13
CA ASN A 371 -7.78 -34.06 7.55
C ASN A 371 -8.04 -32.62 8.01
N ARG A 372 -7.04 -31.76 7.81
CA ARG A 372 -7.10 -30.32 8.04
C ARG A 372 -6.71 -29.55 6.78
N LYS A 373 -7.23 -28.34 6.62
CA LYS A 373 -7.00 -27.45 5.46
C LYS A 373 -6.43 -26.13 5.95
N ILE A 374 -5.85 -25.34 5.04
CA ILE A 374 -5.53 -23.95 5.33
C ILE A 374 -6.76 -23.09 5.05
N THR A 375 -7.12 -22.26 6.04
CA THR A 375 -8.11 -21.18 5.93
C THR A 375 -7.36 -19.85 5.97
N ALA A 376 -7.75 -18.92 5.09
CA ALA A 376 -7.24 -17.55 5.09
C ALA A 376 -8.38 -16.55 5.36
N PHE A 377 -8.12 -15.57 6.21
CA PHE A 377 -8.92 -14.35 6.34
C PHE A 377 -8.10 -13.19 5.77
N LEU A 378 -8.71 -12.30 4.98
CA LEU A 378 -8.09 -11.06 4.49
C LEU A 378 -9.14 -9.97 4.24
N GLY A 379 -8.72 -8.70 4.25
CA GLY A 379 -9.60 -7.55 4.07
C GLY A 379 -8.98 -6.25 4.57
N GLY A 380 -9.83 -5.30 4.97
CA GLY A 380 -9.43 -4.01 5.53
C GLY A 380 -9.20 -4.02 7.05
N LEU A 381 -9.90 -4.87 7.81
CA LEU A 381 -9.73 -4.96 9.28
C LEU A 381 -8.32 -5.45 9.69
N ASP A 382 -7.60 -4.61 10.44
CA ASP A 382 -6.47 -5.04 11.28
C ASP A 382 -6.99 -5.58 12.63
N LEU A 383 -6.21 -6.46 13.28
CA LEU A 383 -6.52 -6.92 14.63
C LEU A 383 -5.99 -5.94 15.69
N CYS A 384 -6.53 -4.73 15.68
CA CYS A 384 -6.19 -3.67 16.63
C CYS A 384 -7.40 -2.88 17.13
N ASP A 385 -7.13 -1.93 18.03
CA ASP A 385 -8.06 -1.01 18.67
C ASP A 385 -8.92 -0.21 17.66
N GLY A 386 -10.17 0.07 18.03
CA GLY A 386 -11.15 0.79 17.22
C GLY A 386 -11.72 0.04 16.02
N ARG A 387 -11.28 -1.19 15.73
CA ARG A 387 -11.71 -1.99 14.55
C ARG A 387 -12.85 -2.96 14.84
N TYR A 388 -13.24 -3.15 16.12
CA TYR A 388 -14.48 -3.87 16.43
C TYR A 388 -15.66 -2.90 16.27
N ASP A 389 -16.60 -3.27 15.41
CA ASP A 389 -17.88 -2.59 15.26
C ASP A 389 -18.96 -3.56 14.78
N THR A 390 -20.18 -3.05 14.72
CA THR A 390 -21.35 -3.69 14.11
C THR A 390 -22.08 -2.72 13.18
N PRO A 391 -22.93 -3.21 12.27
CA PRO A 391 -23.83 -2.41 11.42
C PRO A 391 -24.79 -1.44 12.14
N GLU A 392 -24.79 -1.42 13.48
CA GLU A 392 -25.52 -0.42 14.26
C GLU A 392 -24.69 0.84 14.58
N HIS A 393 -23.36 0.80 14.33
CA HIS A 393 -22.39 1.90 14.40
C HIS A 393 -22.58 2.88 15.57
N ARG A 394 -22.70 2.30 16.78
CA ARG A 394 -23.10 2.98 18.03
C ARG A 394 -22.10 4.10 18.38
N LEU A 395 -22.56 5.32 18.66
CA LEU A 395 -21.72 6.50 18.95
C LEU A 395 -21.46 6.69 20.45
N PHE A 396 -22.49 6.41 21.24
CA PHE A 396 -22.64 6.79 22.65
C PHE A 396 -23.11 5.61 23.52
N ARG A 397 -23.86 4.66 22.94
CA ARG A 397 -24.27 3.41 23.61
C ARG A 397 -23.11 2.42 23.75
N ASP A 398 -23.20 1.58 24.78
CA ASP A 398 -22.32 0.45 25.05
C ASP A 398 -20.81 0.75 25.22
N LEU A 399 -20.42 2.02 25.38
CA LEU A 399 -19.02 2.42 25.56
C LEU A 399 -18.35 1.75 26.78
N ASN A 400 -19.12 1.52 27.85
CA ASN A 400 -18.63 0.88 29.08
C ASN A 400 -18.79 -0.66 29.08
N THR A 401 -19.33 -1.27 28.02
CA THR A 401 -19.71 -2.70 27.98
C THR A 401 -19.18 -3.44 26.75
N VAL A 402 -19.36 -2.89 25.55
CA VAL A 402 -18.87 -3.45 24.27
C VAL A 402 -17.60 -2.76 23.79
N PHE A 403 -17.36 -1.50 24.18
CA PHE A 403 -16.13 -0.76 23.83
C PHE A 403 -15.22 -0.35 25.04
N PRO A 404 -15.17 -1.10 26.17
CA PRO A 404 -14.33 -0.72 27.30
C PRO A 404 -12.85 -0.76 26.91
N ASP A 405 -12.10 0.29 27.27
CA ASP A 405 -10.71 0.54 26.86
C ASP A 405 -10.45 0.54 25.33
N ASP A 406 -11.51 0.64 24.52
CA ASP A 406 -11.47 0.61 23.04
C ASP A 406 -12.18 1.83 22.40
N TYR A 407 -12.22 2.95 23.13
CA TYR A 407 -12.69 4.23 22.60
C TYR A 407 -11.67 4.79 21.59
N HIS A 408 -12.01 4.73 20.30
CA HIS A 408 -11.21 5.32 19.21
C HIS A 408 -11.89 6.56 18.66
N ASN A 409 -11.19 7.71 18.64
CA ASN A 409 -11.51 8.85 17.79
C ASN A 409 -10.29 9.77 17.63
N PRO A 410 -9.50 9.65 16.54
CA PRO A 410 -8.28 10.43 16.32
C PRO A 410 -8.55 11.84 15.78
N THR A 411 -9.82 12.20 15.56
CA THR A 411 -10.23 13.51 15.00
C THR A 411 -10.09 14.64 16.02
N PHE A 412 -10.23 14.34 17.31
CA PHE A 412 -10.20 15.34 18.39
C PHE A 412 -8.96 15.19 19.29
N PRO A 413 -8.44 16.28 19.88
CA PRO A 413 -7.35 16.20 20.86
C PRO A 413 -7.74 15.36 22.09
N PRO A 414 -6.81 14.55 22.65
CA PRO A 414 -7.07 13.76 23.86
C PRO A 414 -7.61 14.59 25.02
N GLY A 415 -8.66 14.10 25.69
CA GLY A 415 -9.38 14.83 26.74
C GLY A 415 -10.53 15.72 26.24
N THR A 416 -10.77 15.77 24.92
CA THR A 416 -12.04 16.28 24.36
C THR A 416 -13.13 15.22 24.53
N LYS A 417 -14.30 15.58 25.07
CA LYS A 417 -15.48 14.69 25.12
C LYS A 417 -16.20 14.74 23.78
N ALA A 418 -16.38 13.57 23.17
CA ALA A 418 -16.86 13.37 21.81
C ALA A 418 -17.52 11.99 21.64
N PRO A 419 -18.28 11.77 20.55
CA PRO A 419 -18.62 10.42 20.09
C PRO A 419 -17.35 9.61 19.81
N ARG A 420 -17.40 8.28 20.00
CA ARG A 420 -16.39 7.42 19.35
C ARG A 420 -16.56 7.52 17.82
N GLN A 421 -15.52 7.17 17.08
CA GLN A 421 -15.59 7.00 15.64
C GLN A 421 -16.02 5.55 15.33
N PRO A 422 -17.20 5.31 14.72
CA PRO A 422 -17.55 4.00 14.21
C PRO A 422 -16.67 3.60 13.02
N TRP A 423 -16.53 2.31 12.79
CA TRP A 423 -15.57 1.72 11.85
C TRP A 423 -16.27 0.75 10.90
N HIS A 424 -16.62 1.24 9.71
CA HIS A 424 -17.22 0.46 8.63
C HIS A 424 -16.13 -0.17 7.76
N ASP A 425 -16.10 -1.50 7.66
CA ASP A 425 -15.02 -2.20 6.96
C ASP A 425 -15.44 -3.55 6.37
N LEU A 426 -14.65 -4.05 5.42
CA LEU A 426 -14.93 -5.29 4.69
C LEU A 426 -13.83 -6.33 4.89
N HIS A 427 -14.24 -7.58 5.04
CA HIS A 427 -13.33 -8.72 5.16
C HIS A 427 -13.91 -9.96 4.49
N CYS A 428 -13.08 -10.97 4.28
CA CYS A 428 -13.52 -12.27 3.78
C CYS A 428 -12.78 -13.42 4.47
N ARG A 429 -13.43 -14.59 4.52
CA ARG A 429 -12.80 -15.89 4.76
C ARG A 429 -12.72 -16.66 3.44
N ILE A 430 -11.61 -17.36 3.23
CA ILE A 430 -11.29 -18.18 2.06
C ILE A 430 -10.91 -19.58 2.54
N ASP A 431 -11.67 -20.58 2.10
CA ASP A 431 -11.33 -22.00 2.21
C ASP A 431 -11.14 -22.57 0.79
N GLY A 432 -10.16 -23.48 0.61
CA GLY A 432 -9.84 -24.08 -0.69
C GLY A 432 -8.47 -23.65 -1.25
N PRO A 433 -8.16 -23.91 -2.53
CA PRO A 433 -6.79 -23.77 -3.05
C PRO A 433 -6.24 -22.33 -2.98
N ALA A 434 -7.10 -21.30 -3.07
CA ALA A 434 -6.68 -19.91 -2.98
C ALA A 434 -6.09 -19.52 -1.61
N ALA A 435 -6.47 -20.20 -0.52
CA ALA A 435 -5.87 -19.96 0.80
C ALA A 435 -4.37 -20.30 0.83
N TYR A 436 -3.91 -21.20 -0.04
CA TYR A 436 -2.51 -21.59 -0.16
C TYR A 436 -1.68 -20.57 -0.94
N ASP A 437 -2.28 -19.81 -1.86
CA ASP A 437 -1.61 -18.65 -2.49
C ASP A 437 -1.40 -17.51 -1.46
N VAL A 438 -2.35 -17.31 -0.55
CA VAL A 438 -2.20 -16.38 0.60
C VAL A 438 -1.08 -16.87 1.54
N LEU A 439 -0.98 -18.18 1.79
CA LEU A 439 0.14 -18.77 2.54
C LEU A 439 1.49 -18.58 1.83
N ILE A 440 1.56 -18.79 0.51
CA ILE A 440 2.77 -18.52 -0.28
C ILE A 440 3.18 -17.05 -0.15
N ASN A 441 2.23 -16.11 -0.17
CA ASN A 441 2.51 -14.70 0.10
C ASN A 441 3.09 -14.47 1.52
N PHE A 442 2.51 -15.09 2.56
CA PHE A 442 3.06 -15.02 3.91
C PHE A 442 4.50 -15.54 3.96
N GLU A 443 4.75 -16.75 3.45
CA GLU A 443 6.08 -17.35 3.46
C GLU A 443 7.11 -16.49 2.72
N GLN A 444 6.76 -15.98 1.53
CA GLN A 444 7.62 -15.13 0.72
C GLN A 444 8.04 -13.86 1.46
N ARG A 445 7.14 -13.27 2.26
CA ARG A 445 7.45 -12.11 3.12
C ARG A 445 8.23 -12.50 4.38
N TRP A 446 7.83 -13.57 5.07
CA TRP A 446 8.52 -14.07 6.28
C TRP A 446 9.99 -14.38 6.01
N LYS A 447 10.25 -15.21 4.98
CA LYS A 447 11.59 -15.58 4.51
C LYS A 447 12.42 -14.36 4.03
N LYS A 448 11.81 -13.19 3.82
CA LYS A 448 12.51 -11.93 3.54
C LYS A 448 12.86 -11.16 4.82
N ALA A 449 11.92 -11.04 5.75
CA ALA A 449 12.11 -10.33 7.01
C ALA A 449 13.16 -11.00 7.91
N THR A 450 13.15 -12.34 8.02
CA THR A 450 14.07 -13.10 8.89
C THR A 450 15.53 -13.16 8.41
N LYS A 451 15.79 -12.81 7.14
CA LYS A 451 17.07 -13.03 6.44
C LYS A 451 18.31 -12.55 7.22
N TRP A 452 18.25 -11.37 7.84
CA TRP A 452 19.39 -10.81 8.57
C TRP A 452 19.59 -11.47 9.94
N THR A 453 18.52 -11.90 10.60
CA THR A 453 18.55 -12.67 11.85
C THR A 453 19.21 -14.02 11.63
N GLU A 454 18.84 -14.74 10.57
CA GLU A 454 19.48 -15.98 10.14
C GLU A 454 20.98 -15.80 9.88
N LEU A 455 21.36 -14.72 9.18
CA LEU A 455 22.77 -14.41 8.90
C LEU A 455 23.56 -14.18 10.19
N GLY A 456 23.01 -13.41 11.14
CA GLY A 456 23.62 -13.16 12.44
C GLY A 456 23.75 -14.42 13.31
N LEU A 457 22.80 -15.35 13.23
CA LEU A 457 22.88 -16.66 13.91
C LEU A 457 23.96 -17.56 13.31
N ARG A 458 24.10 -17.58 11.97
CA ARG A 458 25.19 -18.30 11.28
C ARG A 458 26.57 -17.78 11.69
N PHE A 459 26.76 -16.46 11.78
CA PHE A 459 28.02 -15.87 12.28
C PHE A 459 28.34 -16.25 13.74
N LYS A 460 27.33 -16.54 14.57
CA LYS A 460 27.52 -16.98 15.96
C LYS A 460 27.80 -18.49 16.12
N ARG A 461 27.94 -19.25 15.02
CA ARG A 461 28.20 -20.71 15.01
C ARG A 461 27.17 -21.56 15.78
N ILE A 462 25.93 -21.08 15.94
CA ILE A 462 24.85 -21.86 16.55
C ILE A 462 24.32 -22.85 15.50
N SER A 463 24.73 -24.12 15.60
CA SER A 463 24.64 -25.13 14.54
C SER A 463 23.23 -25.68 14.23
N HIS A 464 22.18 -25.19 14.88
CA HIS A 464 20.81 -25.65 14.71
C HIS A 464 19.85 -24.65 14.03
N SER A 465 20.31 -23.47 13.61
CA SER A 465 19.46 -22.47 12.95
C SER A 465 19.39 -22.67 11.44
N HIS A 466 18.48 -23.53 10.97
CA HIS A 466 18.05 -23.66 9.57
C HIS A 466 16.52 -23.71 9.47
N ASP A 467 15.91 -22.67 8.92
CA ASP A 467 14.60 -22.71 8.21
C ASP A 467 13.33 -23.12 9.02
N ASP A 468 13.46 -23.53 10.29
CA ASP A 468 12.47 -24.27 11.09
C ASP A 468 11.32 -23.44 11.73
N SER A 469 11.17 -22.17 11.31
CA SER A 469 10.09 -21.30 11.82
C SER A 469 8.77 -21.52 11.09
N LEU A 470 8.83 -21.73 9.77
CA LEU A 470 7.66 -22.06 8.93
C LEU A 470 7.42 -23.57 8.95
N ILE A 471 6.15 -23.96 9.01
CA ILE A 471 5.75 -25.37 8.96
C ILE A 471 5.74 -25.85 7.51
N LYS A 472 6.41 -26.98 7.30
CA LYS A 472 6.45 -27.68 6.02
C LYS A 472 5.24 -28.61 5.95
N ILE A 473 4.11 -28.03 5.55
CA ILE A 473 2.79 -28.69 5.52
C ILE A 473 2.81 -29.97 4.68
N ASP A 474 3.65 -30.01 3.63
CA ASP A 474 3.99 -31.18 2.81
C ASP A 474 4.45 -32.42 3.60
N ARG A 475 4.88 -32.24 4.86
CA ARG A 475 5.39 -33.30 5.74
C ARG A 475 4.38 -33.78 6.77
N ILE A 476 3.21 -33.16 6.83
CA ILE A 476 2.15 -33.50 7.79
C ILE A 476 1.01 -34.13 6.99
N SER A 477 0.99 -35.46 6.93
CA SER A 477 0.16 -36.22 5.98
C SER A 477 -1.36 -36.10 6.17
N TRP A 478 -1.82 -35.40 7.21
CA TRP A 478 -3.21 -35.06 7.47
C TRP A 478 -3.52 -33.56 7.27
N ILE A 479 -2.56 -32.73 6.86
CA ILE A 479 -2.82 -31.38 6.34
C ILE A 479 -2.86 -31.48 4.81
N LEU A 480 -4.03 -31.18 4.23
CA LEU A 480 -4.19 -31.04 2.78
C LEU A 480 -3.18 -29.99 2.28
N SER A 481 -2.34 -30.39 1.34
CA SER A 481 -1.20 -29.61 0.85
C SER A 481 -1.08 -29.75 -0.67
N PRO A 482 -0.80 -28.67 -1.42
CA PRO A 482 -0.66 -28.74 -2.87
C PRO A 482 0.53 -29.61 -3.29
N ALA A 483 0.42 -30.21 -4.47
CA ALA A 483 1.53 -30.83 -5.19
C ALA A 483 2.82 -29.99 -5.11
N HIS A 484 3.93 -30.65 -4.80
CA HIS A 484 5.09 -30.06 -4.12
C HIS A 484 5.68 -28.82 -4.84
N TYR A 485 5.38 -27.62 -4.31
CA TYR A 485 5.87 -26.36 -4.86
C TYR A 485 7.30 -26.05 -4.38
N GLU A 486 8.31 -26.62 -5.05
CA GLU A 486 9.70 -26.30 -4.73
C GLU A 486 10.02 -24.81 -4.97
N THR A 487 10.45 -24.14 -3.90
CA THR A 487 11.23 -22.90 -4.02
C THR A 487 12.64 -23.28 -4.45
N LYS A 488 12.92 -23.21 -5.75
CA LYS A 488 14.27 -23.34 -6.31
C LYS A 488 15.17 -22.27 -5.68
N ASP A 489 16.49 -22.52 -5.59
CA ASP A 489 17.48 -21.56 -5.04
C ASP A 489 17.44 -20.15 -5.70
N THR A 490 16.78 -20.04 -6.85
CA THR A 490 16.54 -18.81 -7.60
C THR A 490 15.19 -18.15 -7.36
N TYR A 491 14.07 -18.90 -7.28
CA TYR A 491 12.69 -18.38 -7.25
C TYR A 491 11.64 -19.42 -6.81
N THR A 492 10.45 -18.95 -6.42
CA THR A 492 9.25 -19.75 -6.12
C THR A 492 8.49 -20.08 -7.41
N SER A 493 8.19 -21.36 -7.63
CA SER A 493 7.23 -21.78 -8.66
C SER A 493 5.83 -21.81 -8.04
N ILE A 494 4.82 -21.25 -8.70
CA ILE A 494 3.43 -21.36 -8.24
C ILE A 494 2.86 -22.71 -8.72
N PRO A 495 2.23 -23.51 -7.83
CA PRO A 495 1.65 -24.79 -8.23
C PRO A 495 0.40 -24.58 -9.09
N GLU A 496 0.15 -25.52 -10.00
CA GLU A 496 -1.11 -25.63 -10.76
C GLU A 496 -2.29 -25.98 -9.83
N ASP A 497 -3.52 -26.02 -10.35
CA ASP A 497 -4.71 -26.34 -9.54
C ASP A 497 -4.72 -27.81 -9.12
N ASP A 498 -4.88 -28.05 -7.83
CA ASP A 498 -4.81 -29.37 -7.21
C ASP A 498 -6.21 -29.85 -6.75
N PRO A 499 -6.77 -30.90 -7.38
CA PRO A 499 -8.09 -31.45 -7.00
C PRO A 499 -8.20 -31.90 -5.54
N PHE A 500 -7.10 -32.19 -4.84
CA PHE A 500 -7.12 -32.58 -3.42
C PHE A 500 -7.32 -31.38 -2.46
N LEU A 501 -7.28 -30.14 -2.97
CA LEU A 501 -7.49 -28.93 -2.19
C LEU A 501 -8.89 -28.32 -2.34
N LEU A 502 -9.74 -28.88 -3.20
CA LEU A 502 -11.10 -28.39 -3.44
C LEU A 502 -11.99 -28.66 -2.21
N VAL A 503 -12.72 -27.65 -1.77
CA VAL A 503 -13.67 -27.71 -0.64
C VAL A 503 -15.13 -27.73 -1.09
N SER A 504 -15.39 -27.29 -2.33
CA SER A 504 -16.64 -27.43 -3.06
C SER A 504 -16.34 -28.05 -4.44
N LYS A 505 -17.36 -28.56 -5.13
CA LYS A 505 -17.22 -29.19 -6.45
C LYS A 505 -17.63 -28.24 -7.57
N GLU A 506 -17.24 -28.52 -8.80
CA GLU A 506 -17.68 -27.74 -9.95
C GLU A 506 -19.22 -27.80 -10.19
N ASP A 507 -19.89 -28.88 -9.79
CA ASP A 507 -21.35 -29.10 -9.91
C ASP A 507 -22.17 -28.56 -8.72
N ASP A 508 -21.53 -27.94 -7.72
CA ASP A 508 -22.17 -27.34 -6.55
C ASP A 508 -22.50 -25.85 -6.82
N PRO A 509 -23.76 -25.38 -6.70
CA PRO A 509 -24.12 -23.97 -6.89
C PRO A 509 -23.30 -23.00 -6.01
N GLU A 510 -23.00 -23.43 -4.78
CA GLU A 510 -22.28 -22.63 -3.79
C GLU A 510 -20.74 -22.71 -3.92
N ASN A 511 -20.24 -23.29 -5.02
CA ASN A 511 -18.84 -23.25 -5.43
C ASN A 511 -18.37 -21.81 -5.69
N TRP A 512 -17.12 -21.52 -5.33
CA TRP A 512 -16.44 -20.27 -5.67
C TRP A 512 -15.19 -20.49 -6.50
N HIS A 513 -15.02 -19.61 -7.48
CA HIS A 513 -13.73 -19.36 -8.12
C HIS A 513 -13.09 -18.12 -7.49
N VAL A 514 -11.83 -18.25 -7.07
CA VAL A 514 -11.12 -17.23 -6.27
C VAL A 514 -9.72 -17.00 -6.82
N GLN A 515 -9.30 -15.75 -6.92
CA GLN A 515 -7.96 -15.35 -7.36
C GLN A 515 -7.32 -14.38 -6.37
N ILE A 516 -6.04 -14.59 -6.04
CA ILE A 516 -5.31 -13.72 -5.11
C ILE A 516 -4.52 -12.66 -5.90
N PHE A 517 -4.64 -11.41 -5.49
CA PHE A 517 -3.95 -10.25 -6.07
C PHE A 517 -3.11 -9.54 -5.02
N ARG A 518 -2.02 -8.89 -5.46
CA ARG A 518 -1.15 -8.09 -4.59
C ARG A 518 -0.67 -6.80 -5.26
N SER A 519 -0.23 -5.89 -4.41
CA SER A 519 0.77 -4.88 -4.75
C SER A 519 2.00 -5.18 -3.91
N ILE A 520 3.08 -5.69 -4.50
CA ILE A 520 4.30 -6.03 -3.75
C ILE A 520 5.53 -6.11 -4.65
N ASP A 521 6.70 -5.72 -4.13
CA ASP A 521 7.96 -5.79 -4.86
C ASP A 521 8.98 -6.79 -4.26
N SER A 522 9.98 -7.11 -5.07
CA SER A 522 11.18 -7.88 -4.69
C SER A 522 12.05 -7.24 -3.59
N GLY A 523 11.72 -6.04 -3.10
CA GLY A 523 12.19 -5.48 -1.82
C GLY A 523 11.50 -6.14 -0.62
N SER A 524 10.22 -6.45 -0.73
CA SER A 524 9.39 -7.05 0.33
C SER A 524 9.34 -8.59 0.37
N VAL A 525 9.68 -9.30 -0.72
CA VAL A 525 9.63 -10.79 -0.78
C VAL A 525 10.98 -11.48 -1.04
N LYS A 526 11.08 -12.75 -0.68
CA LYS A 526 12.08 -13.74 -1.14
C LYS A 526 11.32 -14.82 -1.91
N GLY A 527 11.58 -14.94 -3.21
CA GLY A 527 10.85 -15.87 -4.08
C GLY A 527 10.65 -15.35 -5.51
N PHE A 528 10.69 -14.03 -5.73
CA PHE A 528 10.62 -13.48 -7.09
C PHE A 528 11.87 -13.82 -7.92
N PRO A 529 11.71 -14.02 -9.25
CA PRO A 529 12.82 -14.27 -10.17
C PRO A 529 13.90 -13.18 -10.18
N LYS A 530 15.08 -13.56 -10.66
CA LYS A 530 16.24 -12.65 -10.84
C LYS A 530 16.45 -12.24 -12.31
N THR A 531 15.76 -12.87 -13.23
CA THR A 531 15.89 -12.69 -14.69
C THR A 531 14.52 -12.29 -15.28
N VAL A 532 14.55 -11.46 -16.32
CA VAL A 532 13.34 -10.81 -16.87
C VAL A 532 12.42 -11.82 -17.56
N ASP A 533 12.99 -12.79 -18.27
CA ASP A 533 12.27 -13.88 -18.94
C ASP A 533 11.37 -14.70 -18.00
N VAL A 534 11.88 -15.08 -16.82
CA VAL A 534 11.12 -15.84 -15.83
C VAL A 534 10.14 -14.93 -15.07
N ALA A 535 10.44 -13.64 -14.91
CA ALA A 535 9.51 -12.68 -14.33
C ALA A 535 8.32 -12.39 -15.27
N GLU A 536 8.57 -12.11 -16.55
CA GLU A 536 7.53 -11.96 -17.59
C GLU A 536 6.66 -13.22 -17.68
N ALA A 537 7.27 -14.42 -17.63
CA ALA A 537 6.55 -15.70 -17.62
C ALA A 537 5.68 -15.93 -16.36
N GLN A 538 5.96 -15.24 -15.25
CA GLN A 538 5.13 -15.20 -14.04
C GLN A 538 4.23 -13.95 -13.98
N ASN A 539 4.05 -13.23 -15.10
CA ASN A 539 3.31 -11.97 -15.22
C ASN A 539 3.79 -10.85 -14.26
N LEU A 540 5.06 -10.86 -13.86
CA LEU A 540 5.66 -9.85 -12.99
C LEU A 540 6.35 -8.74 -13.81
N ILE A 541 6.15 -7.49 -13.40
CA ILE A 541 6.71 -6.32 -14.07
C ILE A 541 8.16 -6.11 -13.63
N CYS A 542 9.08 -6.00 -14.59
CA CYS A 542 10.47 -5.61 -14.34
C CYS A 542 10.66 -4.12 -14.58
N SER A 543 11.05 -3.35 -13.55
CA SER A 543 11.33 -1.91 -13.68
C SER A 543 12.37 -1.43 -12.67
N LYS A 544 13.29 -0.55 -13.09
CA LYS A 544 14.33 0.07 -12.21
C LYS A 544 15.09 -0.95 -11.33
N ASN A 545 15.42 -2.14 -11.86
CA ASN A 545 16.05 -3.24 -11.13
C ASN A 545 15.21 -3.88 -10.00
N LEU A 546 13.89 -3.64 -9.95
CA LEU A 546 12.91 -4.38 -9.16
C LEU A 546 12.08 -5.29 -10.09
N VAL A 547 11.76 -6.48 -9.57
CA VAL A 547 10.57 -7.25 -9.99
C VAL A 547 9.40 -6.86 -9.10
N ILE A 548 8.22 -6.65 -9.69
CA ILE A 548 7.04 -6.02 -9.11
C ILE A 548 5.79 -6.84 -9.46
N ASP A 549 4.94 -7.09 -8.48
CA ASP A 549 3.57 -7.58 -8.61
C ASP A 549 2.63 -6.38 -8.42
N GLN A 550 1.79 -6.11 -9.41
CA GLN A 550 0.81 -5.01 -9.44
C GLN A 550 -0.60 -5.54 -9.78
N SER A 551 -0.83 -6.82 -9.51
CA SER A 551 -2.03 -7.55 -9.93
C SER A 551 -3.34 -6.97 -9.38
N ILE A 552 -3.32 -6.23 -8.25
CA ILE A 552 -4.51 -5.52 -7.77
C ILE A 552 -4.98 -4.46 -8.77
N GLN A 553 -4.09 -3.60 -9.27
CA GLN A 553 -4.49 -2.58 -10.26
C GLN A 553 -4.96 -3.25 -11.55
N THR A 554 -4.31 -4.33 -11.99
CA THR A 554 -4.76 -5.14 -13.13
C THR A 554 -6.17 -5.71 -12.92
N ALA A 555 -6.49 -6.18 -11.71
CA ALA A 555 -7.79 -6.71 -11.37
C ALA A 555 -8.90 -5.65 -11.37
N TYR A 556 -8.66 -4.48 -10.74
CA TYR A 556 -9.59 -3.35 -10.83
C TYR A 556 -9.84 -2.94 -12.28
N ILE A 557 -8.78 -2.74 -13.09
CA ILE A 557 -8.91 -2.35 -14.50
C ILE A 557 -9.74 -3.37 -15.28
N GLN A 558 -9.44 -4.67 -15.17
CA GLN A 558 -10.16 -5.69 -15.94
C GLN A 558 -11.63 -5.81 -15.48
N ALA A 559 -11.90 -5.77 -14.17
CA ALA A 559 -13.27 -5.81 -13.66
C ALA A 559 -14.09 -4.59 -14.11
N ILE A 560 -13.55 -3.38 -13.98
CA ILE A 560 -14.21 -2.13 -14.42
C ILE A 560 -14.49 -2.16 -15.93
N ARG A 561 -13.53 -2.61 -16.74
CA ARG A 561 -13.72 -2.71 -18.21
C ARG A 561 -14.72 -3.80 -18.60
N SER A 562 -14.78 -4.91 -17.86
CA SER A 562 -15.74 -6.01 -18.08
C SER A 562 -17.15 -5.72 -17.57
N ALA A 563 -17.35 -4.74 -16.67
CA ALA A 563 -18.65 -4.40 -16.10
C ALA A 563 -19.72 -4.02 -17.14
N GLN A 564 -20.97 -4.46 -16.95
CA GLN A 564 -22.06 -4.28 -17.92
C GLN A 564 -23.29 -3.54 -17.38
N HIS A 565 -23.60 -3.66 -16.08
CA HIS A 565 -24.80 -3.15 -15.42
C HIS A 565 -24.44 -2.04 -14.42
N PHE A 566 -23.64 -2.36 -13.41
CA PHE A 566 -23.28 -1.38 -12.37
C PHE A 566 -21.98 -1.75 -11.64
N ILE A 567 -21.42 -0.75 -10.95
CA ILE A 567 -20.29 -0.91 -10.05
C ILE A 567 -20.62 -0.26 -8.70
N TYR A 568 -20.40 -0.99 -7.61
CA TYR A 568 -20.50 -0.50 -6.24
C TYR A 568 -19.13 -0.57 -5.56
N ILE A 569 -18.61 0.57 -5.10
CA ILE A 569 -17.29 0.69 -4.46
C ILE A 569 -17.45 1.23 -3.05
N GLU A 570 -16.72 0.65 -2.11
CA GLU A 570 -16.49 1.23 -0.79
C GLU A 570 -14.98 1.36 -0.57
N ASN A 571 -14.49 2.57 -0.30
CA ASN A 571 -13.06 2.79 -0.15
C ASN A 571 -12.65 3.91 0.80
N GLN A 572 -11.61 3.68 1.60
CA GLN A 572 -11.00 4.69 2.48
C GLN A 572 -10.45 5.92 1.73
N TYR A 573 -10.02 5.76 0.47
CA TYR A 573 -9.52 6.87 -0.37
C TYR A 573 -9.96 6.68 -1.82
N PHE A 574 -10.28 7.78 -2.51
CA PHE A 574 -10.57 7.75 -3.94
C PHE A 574 -9.76 8.83 -4.69
N ILE A 575 -8.52 8.50 -5.05
CA ILE A 575 -7.54 9.43 -5.65
C ILE A 575 -6.77 8.75 -6.78
N GLY A 576 -6.82 9.29 -8.00
CA GLY A 576 -6.06 8.73 -9.10
C GLY A 576 -6.22 9.42 -10.44
N SER A 577 -5.47 8.91 -11.41
CA SER A 577 -5.39 9.39 -12.78
C SER A 577 -4.97 10.87 -12.89
N SER A 578 -4.03 11.31 -12.03
CA SER A 578 -3.68 12.74 -11.91
C SER A 578 -3.29 13.41 -13.22
N TYR A 579 -2.67 12.66 -14.13
CA TYR A 579 -2.33 13.07 -15.48
C TYR A 579 -3.48 13.73 -16.29
N ALA A 580 -4.74 13.53 -15.88
CA ALA A 580 -5.94 14.12 -16.48
C ALA A 580 -6.76 15.04 -15.56
N TRP A 581 -6.33 15.30 -14.32
CA TRP A 581 -6.91 16.33 -13.44
C TRP A 581 -6.86 17.72 -14.10
N PRO A 582 -7.76 18.66 -13.74
CA PRO A 582 -7.71 20.01 -14.31
C PRO A 582 -6.46 20.77 -13.87
N SER A 583 -5.95 20.53 -12.65
CA SER A 583 -4.69 21.08 -12.13
C SER A 583 -3.79 19.98 -11.51
N TYR A 584 -2.51 20.30 -11.23
CA TYR A 584 -1.53 19.38 -10.62
C TYR A 584 -1.37 18.02 -11.32
N LYS A 585 -1.28 18.01 -12.65
CA LYS A 585 -1.27 16.76 -13.44
C LYS A 585 -0.11 15.83 -13.07
N ASP A 586 1.06 16.42 -12.81
CA ASP A 586 2.31 15.75 -12.46
C ASP A 586 2.41 15.28 -10.99
N ALA A 587 1.31 15.31 -10.23
CA ALA A 587 1.26 14.80 -8.84
C ALA A 587 1.62 13.30 -8.68
N GLY A 588 1.73 12.56 -9.79
CA GLY A 588 2.22 11.18 -9.81
C GLY A 588 1.25 10.17 -9.19
N ALA A 589 -0.06 10.43 -9.28
CA ALA A 589 -1.12 9.51 -8.87
C ALA A 589 -1.66 8.72 -10.09
N ASP A 590 -0.75 8.16 -10.87
CA ASP A 590 -0.96 7.61 -12.21
C ASP A 590 -1.85 6.35 -12.32
N ASN A 591 -2.45 5.86 -11.23
CA ASN A 591 -3.34 4.71 -11.27
C ASN A 591 -4.59 5.02 -12.11
N LEU A 592 -5.05 4.01 -12.87
CA LEU A 592 -6.07 4.21 -13.90
C LEU A 592 -7.51 4.10 -13.38
N VAL A 593 -7.73 3.76 -12.10
CA VAL A 593 -9.05 3.34 -11.59
C VAL A 593 -10.14 4.41 -11.78
N PRO A 594 -9.93 5.69 -11.39
CA PRO A 594 -10.93 6.74 -11.65
C PRO A 594 -11.18 7.02 -13.14
N MET A 595 -10.14 6.96 -13.98
CA MET A 595 -10.29 7.15 -15.42
C MET A 595 -11.03 6.00 -16.10
N GLU A 596 -10.74 4.74 -15.75
CA GLU A 596 -11.43 3.57 -16.31
C GLU A 596 -12.92 3.58 -15.95
N LEU A 597 -13.29 4.03 -14.74
CA LEU A 597 -14.69 4.23 -14.35
C LEU A 597 -15.37 5.30 -15.20
N ALA A 598 -14.75 6.47 -15.36
CA ALA A 598 -15.31 7.55 -16.17
C ALA A 598 -15.42 7.19 -17.66
N LEU A 599 -14.45 6.48 -18.22
CA LEU A 599 -14.47 6.00 -19.60
C LEU A 599 -15.45 4.83 -19.81
N LYS A 600 -15.65 3.95 -18.81
CA LYS A 600 -16.71 2.94 -18.81
C LYS A 600 -18.09 3.61 -18.86
N ILE A 601 -18.37 4.57 -17.98
CA ILE A 601 -19.63 5.35 -18.01
C ILE A 601 -19.82 6.01 -19.37
N ALA A 602 -18.80 6.72 -19.88
CA ALA A 602 -18.86 7.37 -21.19
C ALA A 602 -19.12 6.35 -22.33
N SER A 603 -18.53 5.16 -22.28
CA SER A 603 -18.78 4.11 -23.28
C SER A 603 -20.23 3.60 -23.26
N LYS A 604 -20.85 3.49 -22.07
CA LYS A 604 -22.25 3.06 -21.91
C LYS A 604 -23.23 4.16 -22.35
N ILE A 605 -22.98 5.41 -21.98
CA ILE A 605 -23.70 6.60 -22.50
C ILE A 605 -23.69 6.63 -24.03
N ARG A 606 -22.51 6.42 -24.65
CA ARG A 606 -22.34 6.40 -26.12
C ARG A 606 -23.08 5.25 -26.78
N ALA A 607 -23.12 4.08 -26.13
CA ALA A 607 -23.91 2.92 -26.57
C ALA A 607 -25.43 3.09 -26.33
N LYS A 608 -25.84 4.09 -25.56
CA LYS A 608 -27.21 4.26 -25.00
C LYS A 608 -27.64 3.08 -24.12
N GLU A 609 -26.66 2.43 -23.50
CA GLU A 609 -26.85 1.37 -22.51
C GLU A 609 -26.92 1.98 -21.11
N ARG A 610 -27.83 1.48 -20.27
CA ARG A 610 -27.94 1.94 -18.88
C ARG A 610 -26.75 1.43 -18.07
N PHE A 611 -26.21 2.28 -17.19
CA PHE A 611 -25.10 1.94 -16.30
C PHE A 611 -25.08 2.87 -15.08
N ALA A 612 -24.65 2.37 -13.92
CA ALA A 612 -24.51 3.16 -12.70
C ALA A 612 -23.20 2.85 -11.94
N VAL A 613 -22.61 3.87 -11.34
CA VAL A 613 -21.44 3.75 -10.43
C VAL A 613 -21.74 4.45 -9.12
N TYR A 614 -21.66 3.69 -8.04
CA TYR A 614 -21.85 4.13 -6.66
C TYR A 614 -20.51 4.04 -5.94
N VAL A 615 -20.09 5.12 -5.27
CA VAL A 615 -18.82 5.17 -4.54
C VAL A 615 -19.05 5.69 -3.12
N VAL A 616 -18.86 4.84 -2.12
CA VAL A 616 -18.90 5.21 -0.70
C VAL A 616 -17.47 5.44 -0.20
N ILE A 617 -17.23 6.60 0.41
CA ILE A 617 -15.94 7.07 0.93
C ILE A 617 -16.15 7.67 2.33
N PRO A 618 -15.13 7.75 3.20
CA PRO A 618 -15.29 8.42 4.49
C PRO A 618 -15.53 9.91 4.28
N MET A 619 -16.25 10.56 5.21
CA MET A 619 -16.58 12.00 5.06
C MET A 619 -15.31 12.87 5.02
N TRP A 620 -14.30 12.51 5.83
CA TRP A 620 -12.91 12.96 5.68
C TRP A 620 -11.94 11.81 6.04
N PRO A 621 -10.66 11.86 5.62
CA PRO A 621 -9.65 10.88 6.01
C PRO A 621 -9.37 10.88 7.53
N GLU A 622 -8.97 9.75 8.11
CA GLU A 622 -8.76 9.57 9.56
C GLU A 622 -7.84 10.64 10.18
N GLY A 623 -8.31 11.30 11.24
CA GLY A 623 -7.63 12.38 11.96
C GLY A 623 -8.28 13.76 11.77
N ASP A 624 -7.58 14.83 12.18
CA ASP A 624 -8.09 16.21 12.12
C ASP A 624 -8.21 16.73 10.66
N PRO A 625 -9.43 17.01 10.15
CA PRO A 625 -9.66 17.48 8.78
C PRO A 625 -9.14 18.89 8.52
N ASN A 626 -8.80 19.67 9.55
CA ASN A 626 -8.18 20.99 9.41
C ASN A 626 -6.66 20.92 9.16
N SER A 627 -6.04 19.75 9.36
CA SER A 627 -4.61 19.60 9.19
C SER A 627 -4.20 19.57 7.71
N GLY A 628 -3.04 20.13 7.40
CA GLY A 628 -2.52 20.26 6.03
C GLY A 628 -2.55 18.96 5.21
N PRO A 629 -2.06 17.81 5.73
CA PRO A 629 -2.10 16.54 5.00
C PRO A 629 -3.52 16.06 4.67
N MET A 630 -4.49 16.26 5.57
CA MET A 630 -5.89 15.88 5.33
C MET A 630 -6.54 16.79 4.29
N GLN A 631 -6.25 18.09 4.35
CA GLN A 631 -6.67 19.08 3.34
C GLN A 631 -6.08 18.77 1.95
N GLU A 632 -4.80 18.38 1.87
CA GLU A 632 -4.19 17.90 0.62
C GLU A 632 -4.91 16.66 0.05
N ILE A 633 -5.19 15.66 0.89
CA ILE A 633 -5.92 14.45 0.48
C ILE A 633 -7.32 14.79 -0.05
N LEU A 634 -8.05 15.67 0.65
CA LEU A 634 -9.38 16.16 0.22
C LEU A 634 -9.31 16.93 -1.10
N PHE A 635 -8.26 17.73 -1.32
CA PHE A 635 -8.01 18.42 -2.59
C PHE A 635 -7.74 17.43 -3.73
N TRP A 636 -6.88 16.42 -3.53
CA TRP A 636 -6.61 15.38 -4.54
C TRP A 636 -7.85 14.53 -4.87
N GLN A 637 -8.73 14.31 -3.89
CA GLN A 637 -10.02 13.64 -4.07
C GLN A 637 -10.98 14.51 -4.90
N ASN A 638 -11.07 15.82 -4.60
CA ASN A 638 -11.84 16.78 -5.39
C ASN A 638 -11.35 16.85 -6.86
N GLN A 639 -10.04 16.95 -7.09
CA GLN A 639 -9.46 16.93 -8.44
C GLN A 639 -9.80 15.64 -9.22
N THR A 640 -9.84 14.51 -8.51
CA THR A 640 -10.25 13.21 -9.08
C THR A 640 -11.74 13.19 -9.45
N MET A 641 -12.62 13.67 -8.56
CA MET A 641 -14.07 13.80 -8.83
C MET A 641 -14.34 14.75 -10.00
N GLN A 642 -13.71 15.92 -10.02
CA GLN A 642 -13.85 16.94 -11.07
C GLN A 642 -13.40 16.41 -12.44
N MET A 643 -12.32 15.61 -12.50
CA MET A 643 -11.93 14.92 -13.72
C MET A 643 -13.02 13.96 -14.21
N MET A 644 -13.58 13.13 -13.32
CA MET A 644 -14.58 12.12 -13.71
C MET A 644 -15.89 12.76 -14.18
N TYR A 645 -16.48 13.67 -13.40
CA TYR A 645 -17.72 14.34 -13.79
C TYR A 645 -17.55 15.17 -15.08
N GLY A 646 -16.40 15.84 -15.26
CA GLY A 646 -16.06 16.53 -16.50
C GLY A 646 -15.82 15.61 -17.71
N ILE A 647 -15.66 14.29 -17.54
CA ILE A 647 -15.69 13.32 -18.64
C ILE A 647 -17.14 12.91 -18.93
N VAL A 648 -17.90 12.55 -17.89
CA VAL A 648 -19.31 12.11 -18.02
C VAL A 648 -20.18 13.19 -18.66
N ALA A 649 -20.10 14.44 -18.19
CA ALA A 649 -20.89 15.55 -18.71
C ALA A 649 -20.58 15.88 -20.18
N ARG A 650 -19.30 15.84 -20.58
CA ARG A 650 -18.91 16.04 -21.99
C ARG A 650 -19.46 14.95 -22.91
N GLU A 651 -19.53 13.70 -22.43
CA GLU A 651 -20.15 12.62 -23.21
C GLU A 651 -21.67 12.84 -23.34
N LEU A 652 -22.38 13.16 -22.26
CA LEU A 652 -23.82 13.48 -22.28
C LEU A 652 -24.12 14.62 -23.27
N GLN A 653 -23.31 15.69 -23.25
CA GLN A 653 -23.40 16.81 -24.19
C GLN A 653 -23.15 16.37 -25.64
N SER A 654 -22.10 15.57 -25.91
CA SER A 654 -21.82 15.06 -27.27
C SER A 654 -22.91 14.12 -27.82
N MET A 655 -23.57 13.37 -26.93
CA MET A 655 -24.69 12.48 -27.26
C MET A 655 -26.05 13.20 -27.27
N GLN A 656 -26.06 14.52 -27.06
CA GLN A 656 -27.24 15.39 -27.07
C GLN A 656 -28.30 15.02 -26.02
N LEU A 657 -27.86 14.50 -24.87
CA LEU A 657 -28.71 14.09 -23.74
C LEU A 657 -28.88 15.26 -22.74
N SER A 658 -29.47 16.36 -23.19
CA SER A 658 -29.65 17.60 -22.40
C SER A 658 -30.39 17.41 -21.07
N ASP A 659 -31.25 16.40 -21.01
CA ASP A 659 -32.18 16.18 -19.91
C ASP A 659 -31.62 15.17 -18.87
N SER A 660 -30.38 14.70 -19.09
CA SER A 660 -29.66 13.76 -18.21
C SER A 660 -28.60 14.48 -17.37
N HIS A 661 -28.45 14.08 -16.12
CA HIS A 661 -27.46 14.64 -15.20
C HIS A 661 -26.26 13.69 -15.00
N PRO A 662 -25.04 14.17 -14.73
CA PRO A 662 -23.91 13.29 -14.40
C PRO A 662 -24.18 12.38 -13.19
N LEU A 663 -24.98 12.86 -12.22
CA LEU A 663 -25.46 12.08 -11.06
C LEU A 663 -26.45 10.96 -11.40
N ASP A 664 -26.97 10.89 -12.63
CA ASP A 664 -27.74 9.71 -13.06
C ASP A 664 -26.81 8.50 -13.29
N TYR A 665 -25.50 8.69 -13.40
CA TYR A 665 -24.52 7.65 -13.76
C TYR A 665 -23.37 7.46 -12.77
N LEU A 666 -22.94 8.52 -12.08
CA LEU A 666 -21.83 8.50 -11.11
C LEU A 666 -22.25 9.21 -9.83
N ASN A 667 -22.13 8.55 -8.69
CA ASN A 667 -22.50 9.13 -7.40
C ASN A 667 -21.46 8.83 -6.33
N PHE A 668 -21.21 9.84 -5.47
CA PHE A 668 -20.35 9.72 -4.30
C PHE A 668 -21.17 9.94 -3.02
N TYR A 669 -20.89 9.11 -2.02
CA TYR A 669 -21.55 9.09 -0.73
C TYR A 669 -20.53 9.00 0.41
N CYS A 670 -20.96 9.35 1.62
CA CYS A 670 -20.26 8.99 2.85
C CYS A 670 -21.24 8.41 3.87
N LEU A 671 -20.73 7.87 4.97
CA LEU A 671 -21.55 7.31 6.04
C LEU A 671 -21.54 8.20 7.29
N GLY A 672 -22.64 8.24 8.01
CA GLY A 672 -22.75 8.95 9.29
C GLY A 672 -23.92 8.46 10.14
N ASN A 673 -23.86 8.77 11.42
CA ASN A 673 -24.88 8.36 12.39
C ASN A 673 -25.36 9.55 13.24
N ARG A 674 -26.59 9.46 13.75
CA ARG A 674 -27.11 10.29 14.84
C ARG A 674 -27.79 9.37 15.85
N GLU A 675 -27.36 9.44 17.10
CA GLU A 675 -27.79 8.54 18.18
C GLU A 675 -28.17 9.35 19.41
N GLU A 676 -29.28 9.01 20.07
CA GLU A 676 -29.71 9.71 21.28
C GLU A 676 -28.75 9.42 22.45
N MET A 677 -28.39 10.48 23.18
CA MET A 677 -27.57 10.41 24.39
C MET A 677 -28.19 9.53 25.47
N PRO A 678 -27.52 8.45 25.94
CA PRO A 678 -27.99 7.65 27.07
C PRO A 678 -28.04 8.48 28.36
N GLU A 679 -29.08 8.30 29.18
CA GLU A 679 -29.27 9.04 30.44
C GLU A 679 -28.03 9.03 31.35
N GLU A 680 -27.33 7.90 31.42
CA GLU A 680 -26.12 7.74 32.24
C GLU A 680 -25.02 8.73 31.82
N ARG A 681 -24.80 8.87 30.51
CA ARG A 681 -23.79 9.76 29.92
C ARG A 681 -24.14 11.24 30.11
N VAL A 682 -25.43 11.56 30.14
CA VAL A 682 -25.96 12.90 30.51
C VAL A 682 -25.75 13.18 32.01
N ARG A 683 -25.89 12.17 32.89
CA ARG A 683 -25.61 12.32 34.33
C ARG A 683 -24.12 12.51 34.62
N GLU A 684 -23.25 11.91 33.81
CA GLU A 684 -21.80 12.14 33.85
C GLU A 684 -21.41 13.56 33.40
N ASP A 685 -22.02 14.10 32.33
CA ASP A 685 -21.77 15.48 31.88
C ASP A 685 -22.04 16.52 32.97
N ASN A 686 -23.15 16.36 33.69
CA ASN A 686 -23.53 17.25 34.78
C ASN A 686 -22.57 17.20 36.00
N GLN A 687 -21.58 16.31 36.00
CA GLN A 687 -20.53 16.20 37.03
C GLN A 687 -19.14 16.57 36.50
N ALA A 688 -18.92 16.58 35.18
CA ALA A 688 -17.62 16.69 34.52
C ALA A 688 -17.11 18.14 34.37
N ASN A 689 -17.04 18.89 35.48
CA ASN A 689 -16.54 20.27 35.52
C ASN A 689 -15.11 20.41 34.96
N GLY A 690 -14.98 20.86 33.71
CA GLY A 690 -13.71 21.26 33.08
C GLY A 690 -13.30 20.49 31.82
N SER A 691 -14.06 19.50 31.35
CA SER A 691 -13.78 18.84 30.06
C SER A 691 -14.21 19.71 28.86
N LYS A 692 -13.50 19.63 27.72
CA LYS A 692 -13.94 20.28 26.48
C LYS A 692 -14.92 19.38 25.73
N ILE A 693 -16.19 19.76 25.68
CA ILE A 693 -17.21 19.13 24.83
C ILE A 693 -16.99 19.55 23.36
N SER A 694 -17.15 18.63 22.40
CA SER A 694 -17.16 18.93 20.96
C SER A 694 -18.57 19.27 20.45
N ASP A 695 -18.68 19.97 19.31
CA ASP A 695 -20.00 20.22 18.72
C ASP A 695 -20.66 18.91 18.21
N SER A 696 -19.87 17.90 17.79
CA SER A 696 -20.38 16.57 17.42
C SER A 696 -21.02 15.81 18.59
N GLU A 697 -20.49 15.99 19.81
CA GLU A 697 -21.09 15.51 21.05
C GLU A 697 -22.44 16.20 21.30
N LYS A 698 -22.44 17.54 21.26
CA LYS A 698 -23.61 18.40 21.50
C LYS A 698 -24.75 18.16 20.49
N PHE A 699 -24.42 18.05 19.20
CA PHE A 699 -25.38 17.78 18.12
C PHE A 699 -25.63 16.28 17.89
N GLN A 700 -25.05 15.41 18.72
CA GLN A 700 -25.32 13.97 18.79
C GLN A 700 -25.13 13.27 17.43
N ARG A 701 -24.00 13.54 16.76
CA ARG A 701 -23.69 13.07 15.41
C ARG A 701 -22.21 12.82 15.17
N PHE A 702 -21.88 11.87 14.29
CA PHE A 702 -20.53 11.72 13.75
C PHE A 702 -20.51 11.00 12.40
N MET A 703 -19.41 11.11 11.65
CA MET A 703 -19.21 10.22 10.50
C MET A 703 -18.97 8.79 10.97
N ILE A 704 -19.43 7.82 10.18
CA ILE A 704 -19.00 6.43 10.27
C ILE A 704 -17.76 6.32 9.37
N TYR A 705 -16.64 5.85 9.91
CA TYR A 705 -15.40 5.83 9.15
C TYR A 705 -15.38 4.62 8.21
N VAL A 706 -15.60 4.90 6.92
CA VAL A 706 -15.45 3.94 5.82
C VAL A 706 -13.96 3.60 5.68
N HIS A 707 -13.53 2.56 6.38
CA HIS A 707 -12.22 1.95 6.19
C HIS A 707 -12.25 0.81 5.17
N ALA A 708 -13.42 0.39 4.70
CA ALA A 708 -13.60 -0.56 3.59
C ALA A 708 -12.59 -0.40 2.44
N LYS A 709 -12.27 -1.53 1.77
CA LYS A 709 -11.56 -1.57 0.47
C LYS A 709 -12.18 -2.64 -0.43
N GLY A 710 -13.39 -2.37 -0.92
CA GLY A 710 -14.18 -3.31 -1.73
C GLY A 710 -14.61 -2.74 -3.09
N MET A 711 -14.95 -3.65 -4.00
CA MET A 711 -15.69 -3.34 -5.22
C MET A 711 -16.53 -4.55 -5.66
N ILE A 712 -17.83 -4.33 -5.83
CA ILE A 712 -18.78 -5.29 -6.40
C ILE A 712 -19.14 -4.84 -7.82
N VAL A 713 -19.22 -5.78 -8.75
CA VAL A 713 -19.49 -5.55 -10.17
C VAL A 713 -20.61 -6.47 -10.63
N ASP A 714 -21.68 -5.87 -11.15
CA ASP A 714 -22.85 -6.55 -11.75
C ASP A 714 -23.49 -7.64 -10.85
N ASP A 715 -23.31 -7.57 -9.52
CA ASP A 715 -23.62 -8.63 -8.53
C ASP A 715 -23.02 -10.04 -8.80
N GLU A 716 -22.24 -10.25 -9.88
CA GLU A 716 -21.60 -11.55 -10.19
C GLU A 716 -20.12 -11.62 -9.79
N TYR A 717 -19.45 -10.51 -9.48
CA TYR A 717 -18.02 -10.50 -9.15
C TYR A 717 -17.68 -9.47 -8.06
N THR A 718 -16.80 -9.84 -7.13
CA THR A 718 -16.34 -8.98 -6.03
C THR A 718 -14.82 -8.96 -5.87
N ILE A 719 -14.26 -7.82 -5.46
CA ILE A 719 -12.89 -7.64 -4.98
C ILE A 719 -12.94 -7.13 -3.55
N ILE A 720 -12.21 -7.79 -2.63
CA ILE A 720 -12.04 -7.36 -1.22
C ILE A 720 -10.56 -7.51 -0.84
N GLY A 721 -10.00 -6.54 -0.11
CA GLY A 721 -8.61 -6.61 0.34
C GLY A 721 -8.18 -5.45 1.23
N SER A 722 -6.88 -5.16 1.25
CA SER A 722 -6.29 -4.04 2.01
C SER A 722 -6.04 -2.78 1.17
N ALA A 723 -6.17 -2.86 -0.16
CA ALA A 723 -5.73 -1.84 -1.10
C ALA A 723 -6.73 -0.70 -1.31
N ASN A 724 -6.33 0.51 -0.92
CA ASN A 724 -7.10 1.72 -1.17
C ASN A 724 -7.04 2.13 -2.66
N ILE A 725 -8.02 2.91 -3.15
CA ILE A 725 -7.98 3.51 -4.50
C ILE A 725 -7.11 4.77 -4.44
N ASN A 726 -5.79 4.53 -4.31
CA ASN A 726 -4.76 5.56 -4.37
C ASN A 726 -3.42 5.00 -4.87
N GLN A 727 -2.47 5.88 -5.16
CA GLN A 727 -1.16 5.45 -5.66
C GLN A 727 -0.31 4.68 -4.63
N ARG A 728 -0.54 4.90 -3.32
CA ARG A 728 0.18 4.22 -2.24
C ARG A 728 -0.11 2.71 -2.27
N SER A 729 -1.35 2.34 -2.53
CA SER A 729 -1.80 0.94 -2.60
C SER A 729 -1.66 0.33 -4.00
N LEU A 730 -1.95 1.07 -5.09
CA LEU A 730 -2.07 0.48 -6.44
C LEU A 730 -0.77 0.38 -7.25
N ALA A 731 0.32 1.06 -6.84
CA ALA A 731 1.54 1.15 -7.66
C ALA A 731 2.54 -0.03 -7.55
N GLY A 732 2.23 -1.10 -6.80
CA GLY A 732 3.10 -2.27 -6.58
C GLY A 732 4.42 -2.04 -5.82
N THR A 733 4.90 -0.81 -5.79
CA THR A 733 6.24 -0.38 -5.35
C THR A 733 6.22 0.59 -4.17
N LYS A 734 5.04 1.02 -3.73
CA LYS A 734 4.87 1.89 -2.55
C LYS A 734 4.58 1.01 -1.32
N ASP A 735 3.34 0.92 -0.85
CA ASP A 735 2.98 0.03 0.27
C ASP A 735 2.75 -1.40 -0.24
N THR A 736 2.79 -2.40 0.66
CA THR A 736 2.44 -3.77 0.26
C THR A 736 1.00 -4.10 0.62
N GLU A 737 0.23 -4.56 -0.37
CA GLU A 737 -1.22 -4.85 -0.27
C GLU A 737 -1.55 -6.27 -0.73
N THR A 738 -2.74 -6.75 -0.37
CA THR A 738 -3.32 -8.02 -0.82
C THR A 738 -4.82 -7.88 -1.01
N ALA A 739 -5.39 -8.63 -1.95
CA ALA A 739 -6.84 -8.72 -2.17
C ALA A 739 -7.21 -10.11 -2.73
N MET A 740 -8.47 -10.49 -2.62
CA MET A 740 -9.08 -11.51 -3.48
C MET A 740 -9.90 -10.85 -4.58
N GLY A 741 -10.06 -11.54 -5.71
CA GLY A 741 -11.23 -11.42 -6.57
C GLY A 741 -12.00 -12.74 -6.57
N ALA A 742 -13.33 -12.70 -6.56
CA ALA A 742 -14.14 -13.90 -6.39
C ALA A 742 -15.47 -13.83 -7.14
N TYR A 743 -15.96 -15.00 -7.57
CA TYR A 743 -17.31 -15.20 -8.11
C TYR A 743 -17.80 -16.64 -7.89
N GLN A 744 -19.12 -16.83 -7.92
CA GLN A 744 -19.75 -18.15 -8.03
C GLN A 744 -20.06 -18.43 -9.50
N PRO A 745 -19.60 -19.54 -10.11
CA PRO A 745 -19.77 -19.77 -11.55
C PRO A 745 -21.23 -19.99 -11.97
N HIS A 746 -22.07 -20.46 -11.05
CA HIS A 746 -23.50 -20.72 -11.26
C HIS A 746 -24.40 -19.49 -11.02
N HIS A 747 -23.88 -18.41 -10.44
CA HIS A 747 -24.61 -17.17 -10.20
C HIS A 747 -23.99 -16.04 -11.04
N THR A 748 -24.15 -16.17 -12.35
CA THR A 748 -23.66 -15.20 -13.35
C THR A 748 -24.77 -14.82 -14.33
N TRP A 749 -24.69 -13.63 -14.92
CA TRP A 749 -25.66 -13.18 -15.93
C TRP A 749 -25.68 -14.09 -17.17
N ALA A 750 -24.53 -14.69 -17.51
CA ALA A 750 -24.41 -15.57 -18.67
C ALA A 750 -25.10 -16.93 -18.48
N ASP A 751 -25.08 -17.49 -17.28
CA ASP A 751 -25.72 -18.77 -16.98
C ASP A 751 -27.21 -18.61 -16.65
N LYS A 752 -27.53 -17.80 -15.62
CA LYS A 752 -28.89 -17.57 -15.13
C LYS A 752 -29.76 -16.80 -16.13
N LYS A 753 -29.16 -16.02 -17.05
CA LYS A 753 -29.83 -15.20 -18.10
C LYS A 753 -30.81 -14.14 -17.54
N ARG A 754 -30.60 -13.78 -16.28
CA ARG A 754 -31.24 -12.71 -15.51
C ARG A 754 -30.24 -12.23 -14.45
N HIS A 755 -30.65 -11.28 -13.62
CA HIS A 755 -29.90 -10.89 -12.42
C HIS A 755 -29.56 -12.13 -11.56
N PRO A 756 -28.29 -12.38 -11.24
CA PRO A 756 -27.88 -13.51 -10.42
C PRO A 756 -28.05 -13.16 -8.94
N HIS A 757 -28.88 -13.90 -8.20
CA HIS A 757 -29.12 -13.65 -6.77
C HIS A 757 -28.23 -14.57 -5.93
N GLY A 758 -26.92 -14.54 -6.17
CA GLY A 758 -25.92 -15.31 -5.40
C GLY A 758 -25.52 -14.62 -4.09
N GLN A 759 -24.53 -15.19 -3.40
CA GLN A 759 -23.98 -14.64 -2.15
C GLN A 759 -23.41 -13.21 -2.30
N ILE A 760 -22.95 -12.83 -3.51
CA ILE A 760 -22.48 -11.46 -3.81
C ILE A 760 -23.65 -10.46 -3.83
N TYR A 761 -24.76 -10.81 -4.49
CA TYR A 761 -26.03 -10.06 -4.43
C TYR A 761 -26.53 -9.95 -2.98
N GLY A 762 -26.51 -11.05 -2.22
CA GLY A 762 -26.91 -11.06 -0.80
C GLY A 762 -26.08 -10.11 0.06
N TYR A 763 -24.77 -10.12 -0.11
CA TYR A 763 -23.83 -9.23 0.57
C TYR A 763 -24.03 -7.76 0.19
N ARG A 764 -24.24 -7.48 -1.10
CA ARG A 764 -24.51 -6.14 -1.63
C ARG A 764 -25.85 -5.60 -1.13
N MET A 765 -26.89 -6.44 -1.07
CA MET A 765 -28.18 -6.12 -0.44
C MET A 765 -28.03 -5.90 1.08
N SER A 766 -27.18 -6.66 1.78
CA SER A 766 -26.96 -6.48 3.22
C SER A 766 -26.28 -5.14 3.55
N LEU A 767 -25.20 -4.80 2.84
CA LEU A 767 -24.56 -3.48 2.92
C LEU A 767 -25.55 -2.37 2.57
N TRP A 768 -26.40 -2.56 1.56
CA TRP A 768 -27.44 -1.59 1.23
C TRP A 768 -28.54 -1.49 2.30
N SER A 769 -28.83 -2.55 3.07
CA SER A 769 -29.80 -2.47 4.16
C SER A 769 -29.27 -1.70 5.37
N GLU A 770 -27.98 -1.82 5.66
CA GLU A 770 -27.24 -1.02 6.65
C GLU A 770 -27.22 0.45 6.22
N HIS A 771 -26.77 0.72 5.00
CA HIS A 771 -26.60 2.09 4.49
C HIS A 771 -27.92 2.81 4.21
N LEU A 772 -28.93 2.14 3.63
CA LEU A 772 -30.21 2.77 3.28
C LEU A 772 -31.29 2.63 4.37
N GLY A 773 -31.09 1.73 5.34
CA GLY A 773 -32.04 1.41 6.43
C GLY A 773 -33.33 0.70 5.99
N ILE A 774 -33.71 0.79 4.72
CA ILE A 774 -34.90 0.19 4.12
C ILE A 774 -34.54 -0.27 2.70
N LEU A 775 -34.59 -1.59 2.47
CA LEU A 775 -34.54 -2.18 1.12
C LEU A 775 -35.93 -2.15 0.46
N ASP A 776 -35.94 -2.22 -0.86
CA ASP A 776 -37.15 -2.33 -1.69
C ASP A 776 -36.80 -2.83 -3.09
N LYS A 777 -37.81 -3.07 -3.93
CA LYS A 777 -37.62 -3.62 -5.28
C LYS A 777 -36.67 -2.85 -6.21
N TYR A 778 -36.47 -1.54 -6.04
CA TYR A 778 -35.48 -0.82 -6.85
C TYR A 778 -34.03 -1.12 -6.40
N SER A 779 -33.85 -1.59 -5.17
CA SER A 779 -32.56 -2.11 -4.66
C SER A 779 -32.17 -3.45 -5.32
N GLU A 780 -33.10 -4.12 -6.01
CA GLU A 780 -32.85 -5.34 -6.79
C GLU A 780 -32.29 -5.02 -8.19
N GLU A 781 -32.48 -3.79 -8.70
CA GLU A 781 -32.02 -3.31 -10.02
C GLU A 781 -31.07 -2.09 -9.89
N PRO A 782 -29.80 -2.24 -9.42
CA PRO A 782 -28.92 -1.11 -9.13
C PRO A 782 -28.48 -0.32 -10.38
N GLU A 783 -28.57 -0.87 -11.59
CA GLU A 783 -28.35 -0.07 -12.80
C GLU A 783 -29.50 0.92 -13.07
N SER A 784 -30.71 0.68 -12.55
CA SER A 784 -31.91 1.45 -12.93
C SER A 784 -31.79 2.95 -12.57
N LEU A 785 -32.51 3.80 -13.32
CA LEU A 785 -32.53 5.24 -13.06
C LEU A 785 -33.36 5.56 -11.81
N GLU A 786 -34.38 4.74 -11.57
CA GLU A 786 -35.28 4.72 -10.43
C GLU A 786 -34.51 4.41 -9.15
N CYS A 787 -33.62 3.42 -9.17
CA CYS A 787 -32.74 3.09 -8.06
C CYS A 787 -31.77 4.24 -7.74
N VAL A 788 -31.00 4.72 -8.72
CA VAL A 788 -30.09 5.87 -8.52
C VAL A 788 -30.83 7.08 -7.92
N LYS A 789 -32.00 7.43 -8.45
CA LYS A 789 -32.82 8.54 -7.94
C LYS A 789 -33.40 8.28 -6.56
N LYS A 790 -33.62 7.04 -6.15
CA LYS A 790 -34.04 6.70 -4.78
C LYS A 790 -32.89 6.73 -3.78
N VAL A 791 -31.76 6.11 -4.12
CA VAL A 791 -30.52 6.13 -3.30
C VAL A 791 -30.08 7.59 -3.07
N ASN A 792 -30.05 8.40 -4.12
CA ASN A 792 -29.73 9.84 -4.01
C ASN A 792 -30.72 10.60 -3.11
N ARG A 793 -32.02 10.30 -3.18
CA ARG A 793 -33.01 10.93 -2.29
C ARG A 793 -32.80 10.57 -0.82
N VAL A 794 -32.56 9.29 -0.51
CA VAL A 794 -32.25 8.84 0.86
C VAL A 794 -30.98 9.53 1.36
N ALA A 795 -29.92 9.55 0.55
CA ALA A 795 -28.66 10.20 0.88
C ALA A 795 -28.79 11.73 1.11
N GLU A 796 -29.64 12.41 0.33
CA GLU A 796 -29.92 13.85 0.48
C GLU A 796 -30.82 14.17 1.67
N ASP A 797 -31.85 13.38 1.92
CA ASP A 797 -32.74 13.57 3.08
C ASP A 797 -32.03 13.21 4.38
N ASN A 798 -31.17 12.19 4.38
CA ASN A 798 -30.27 11.91 5.49
C ASN A 798 -29.23 13.02 5.69
N TRP A 799 -28.66 13.62 4.63
CA TRP A 799 -27.77 14.77 4.81
C TRP A 799 -28.47 15.95 5.52
N LYS A 800 -29.69 16.31 5.11
CA LYS A 800 -30.50 17.36 5.76
C LYS A 800 -30.76 17.05 7.24
N ARG A 801 -31.02 15.78 7.58
CA ARG A 801 -31.19 15.30 8.97
C ARG A 801 -29.87 15.18 9.74
N TYR A 802 -28.76 14.97 9.05
CA TYR A 802 -27.42 14.94 9.64
C TYR A 802 -27.00 16.35 10.07
N THR A 803 -27.22 17.36 9.23
CA THR A 803 -26.74 18.72 9.45
C THR A 803 -27.63 19.61 10.33
N THR A 804 -28.94 19.37 10.41
CA THR A 804 -29.85 20.16 11.24
C THR A 804 -29.48 20.12 12.74
N GLU A 805 -29.60 21.27 13.42
CA GLU A 805 -29.21 21.44 14.83
C GLU A 805 -30.01 20.54 15.78
N ASN A 806 -31.34 20.52 15.61
CA ASN A 806 -32.22 19.66 16.40
C ASN A 806 -31.92 18.18 16.12
N PHE A 807 -32.13 17.32 17.12
CA PHE A 807 -31.96 15.88 16.92
C PHE A 807 -33.03 15.31 15.98
N THR A 808 -32.61 14.53 14.98
CA THR A 808 -33.50 13.78 14.08
C THR A 808 -32.85 12.46 13.67
N LEU A 809 -33.59 11.36 13.75
CA LEU A 809 -33.13 10.04 13.32
C LEU A 809 -32.94 9.97 11.80
N LEU A 810 -31.81 9.41 11.37
CA LEU A 810 -31.51 9.09 9.96
C LEU A 810 -32.30 7.85 9.52
N GLN A 811 -32.39 7.63 8.20
CA GLN A 811 -32.87 6.37 7.62
C GLN A 811 -31.65 5.58 7.11
N GLY A 812 -31.12 4.68 7.96
CA GLY A 812 -29.80 4.09 7.72
C GLY A 812 -28.68 5.10 7.90
N HIS A 813 -27.57 4.88 7.20
CA HIS A 813 -26.30 5.58 7.42
C HIS A 813 -25.77 6.37 6.20
N LEU A 814 -26.34 6.17 5.01
CA LEU A 814 -25.88 6.79 3.76
C LEU A 814 -26.20 8.29 3.74
N LEU A 815 -25.16 9.09 3.51
CA LEU A 815 -25.21 10.54 3.32
C LEU A 815 -24.75 10.90 1.91
N LYS A 816 -25.32 11.94 1.32
CA LYS A 816 -24.76 12.55 0.10
C LYS A 816 -23.34 13.01 0.44
N TYR A 817 -22.32 12.61 -0.34
CA TYR A 817 -21.01 13.23 -0.17
C TYR A 817 -21.17 14.73 -0.45
N PRO A 818 -20.70 15.64 0.42
CA PRO A 818 -21.29 16.98 0.54
C PRO A 818 -20.79 18.00 -0.50
N ILE A 819 -20.70 17.58 -1.76
CA ILE A 819 -20.39 18.39 -2.94
C ILE A 819 -21.66 18.72 -3.75
N GLN A 820 -21.61 19.84 -4.46
CA GLN A 820 -22.50 20.11 -5.59
C GLN A 820 -21.84 19.62 -6.88
N VAL A 821 -22.65 19.09 -7.80
CA VAL A 821 -22.22 18.74 -9.16
C VAL A 821 -23.21 19.39 -10.12
N ASP A 822 -22.70 20.20 -11.03
CA ASP A 822 -23.51 20.90 -12.05
C ASP A 822 -23.60 20.07 -13.35
N ILE A 823 -24.53 20.43 -14.25
CA ILE A 823 -24.80 19.69 -15.49
C ILE A 823 -23.64 19.70 -16.51
N ASP A 824 -22.72 20.66 -16.38
CA ASP A 824 -21.46 20.70 -17.15
C ASP A 824 -20.36 19.81 -16.55
N GLY A 825 -20.64 19.14 -15.42
CA GLY A 825 -19.71 18.28 -14.69
C GLY A 825 -18.78 19.05 -13.75
N LYS A 826 -19.00 20.35 -13.54
CA LYS A 826 -18.29 21.14 -12.52
C LYS A 826 -18.63 20.65 -11.12
N VAL A 827 -17.62 20.58 -10.25
CA VAL A 827 -17.75 20.17 -8.84
C VAL A 827 -17.52 21.39 -7.94
N GLY A 828 -18.50 21.70 -7.10
CA GLY A 828 -18.43 22.75 -6.08
C GLY A 828 -18.65 22.19 -4.68
N PRO A 829 -18.56 23.03 -3.64
CA PRO A 829 -19.03 22.65 -2.31
C PRO A 829 -20.55 22.62 -2.31
N LEU A 830 -21.18 21.85 -1.43
CA LEU A 830 -22.62 22.01 -1.22
C LEU A 830 -22.89 23.37 -0.53
N PRO A 831 -23.80 24.23 -1.04
CA PRO A 831 -23.96 25.59 -0.53
C PRO A 831 -24.29 25.65 0.98
N GLY A 832 -23.54 26.47 1.72
CA GLY A 832 -23.65 26.59 3.18
C GLY A 832 -22.94 25.47 3.96
N TYR A 833 -22.21 24.59 3.27
CA TYR A 833 -21.43 23.48 3.83
C TYR A 833 -20.01 23.46 3.27
N GLU A 834 -19.40 24.65 3.07
CA GLU A 834 -18.03 24.83 2.56
C GLU A 834 -16.95 24.21 3.48
N SER A 835 -17.33 23.77 4.68
CA SER A 835 -16.56 22.94 5.61
C SER A 835 -17.45 21.86 6.24
N PHE A 836 -16.85 20.80 6.79
CA PHE A 836 -17.62 19.74 7.42
C PHE A 836 -18.30 20.21 8.73
N PRO A 837 -19.52 19.69 9.04
CA PRO A 837 -20.20 20.00 10.30
C PRO A 837 -19.31 19.74 11.53
N ASP A 838 -19.48 20.56 12.56
CA ASP A 838 -18.88 20.48 13.91
C ASP A 838 -17.35 20.62 14.02
N ILE A 839 -16.59 20.34 12.96
CA ILE A 839 -15.13 20.15 13.02
C ILE A 839 -14.38 21.11 12.10
N GLY A 840 -15.02 21.59 11.02
CA GLY A 840 -14.36 22.42 10.02
C GLY A 840 -13.64 21.59 8.95
N GLY A 841 -12.50 22.07 8.49
CA GLY A 841 -11.80 21.56 7.30
C GLY A 841 -12.52 21.98 6.00
N ILE A 842 -11.84 22.76 5.16
CA ILE A 842 -12.41 23.25 3.89
C ILE A 842 -12.59 22.07 2.92
N GLN A 843 -13.68 22.09 2.15
CA GLN A 843 -13.94 21.09 1.12
C GLN A 843 -13.03 21.25 -0.13
N GLY A 844 -11.73 20.97 -0.02
CA GLY A 844 -10.86 20.60 -1.15
C GLY A 844 -10.80 21.57 -2.36
N LEU A 845 -11.11 22.85 -2.18
CA LEU A 845 -11.25 23.84 -3.26
C LEU A 845 -10.17 24.94 -3.26
N LEU A 846 -9.47 25.12 -2.15
CA LEU A 846 -8.25 25.93 -2.13
C LEU A 846 -7.06 25.04 -2.52
N PRO A 847 -6.16 25.50 -3.43
CA PRO A 847 -4.90 24.82 -3.65
C PRO A 847 -4.08 24.82 -2.34
N PRO A 848 -3.26 23.79 -2.08
CA PRO A 848 -2.37 23.77 -0.92
C PRO A 848 -1.48 25.02 -0.93
N MET A 849 -1.26 25.62 0.26
CA MET A 849 -0.36 26.77 0.41
C MET A 849 1.00 26.45 -0.22
N GLN A 850 1.44 27.29 -1.15
CA GLN A 850 2.62 27.03 -1.99
C GLN A 850 3.92 27.01 -1.16
N HIS A 851 4.26 25.84 -0.64
CA HIS A 851 5.66 25.45 -0.47
C HIS A 851 6.24 25.15 -1.85
N SER A 852 6.68 26.21 -2.54
CA SER A 852 7.27 26.12 -3.87
C SER A 852 8.56 25.30 -3.85
N LEU A 853 8.45 24.06 -4.32
CA LEU A 853 9.56 23.20 -4.74
C LEU A 853 9.70 23.21 -6.27
N ASP A 854 9.49 24.40 -6.86
CA ASP A 854 9.68 24.63 -8.30
C ASP A 854 11.18 24.67 -8.62
N LEU A 855 11.64 23.60 -9.25
CA LEU A 855 12.98 23.47 -9.83
C LEU A 855 12.89 23.58 -11.35
N ASP A 856 13.01 24.79 -11.90
CA ASP A 856 13.68 25.01 -13.20
C ASP A 856 14.11 26.49 -13.40
N PRO A 857 15.03 26.80 -14.35
CA PRO A 857 15.77 28.08 -14.36
C PRO A 857 15.35 29.09 -15.45
N GLY A 858 15.49 30.40 -15.17
CA GLY A 858 15.38 31.47 -16.18
C GLY A 858 15.71 32.88 -15.65
N LEU A 859 16.43 33.69 -16.44
CA LEU A 859 16.86 35.06 -16.10
C LEU A 859 15.94 36.13 -16.72
N GLY A 860 15.62 37.22 -16.01
CA GLY A 860 14.97 38.43 -16.59
C GLY A 860 14.26 39.33 -15.54
N PRO A 861 14.47 40.67 -15.48
CA PRO A 861 14.01 41.47 -14.32
C PRO A 861 13.01 42.64 -14.55
N GLY A 862 11.98 42.70 -13.70
CA GLY A 862 11.32 43.92 -13.15
C GLY A 862 10.34 44.74 -14.01
N PRO A 863 9.73 45.84 -13.47
CA PRO A 863 9.66 46.21 -12.04
C PRO A 863 8.32 46.87 -11.53
N ASP A 864 8.18 46.89 -10.19
CA ASP A 864 7.62 47.94 -9.30
C ASP A 864 6.09 48.20 -9.02
N HIS A 865 5.88 48.77 -7.82
CA HIS A 865 4.73 49.47 -7.19
C HIS A 865 3.39 48.69 -6.91
N GLY A 866 2.70 48.87 -5.77
CA GLY A 866 3.05 49.56 -4.51
C GLY A 866 1.87 49.82 -3.54
N GLN A 867 2.19 49.91 -2.23
CA GLN A 867 1.39 50.45 -1.08
C GLN A 867 0.12 49.69 -0.60
N ASP A 868 -0.53 50.04 0.54
CA ASP A 868 -0.11 49.99 1.97
C ASP A 868 -1.35 50.20 2.93
N GLN A 869 -1.18 50.07 4.27
CA GLN A 869 -2.07 50.46 5.39
C GLN A 869 -3.30 49.55 5.67
N GLY A 870 -3.77 49.35 6.92
CA GLY A 870 -3.28 49.74 8.26
C GLY A 870 -4.18 49.27 9.44
N ALA A 871 -3.66 49.30 10.69
CA ALA A 871 -4.22 49.11 12.07
C ALA A 871 -5.69 48.62 12.31
N GLY A 872 -6.06 47.85 13.35
CA GLY A 872 -5.60 47.76 14.78
C GLY A 872 -6.65 48.42 15.73
N PRO A 873 -6.70 48.21 17.08
CA PRO A 873 -5.98 47.32 18.03
C PRO A 873 -6.92 46.17 18.52
N GLY A 874 -6.96 45.57 19.74
CA GLY A 874 -6.12 45.49 20.97
C GLY A 874 -6.92 45.25 22.28
N LEU A 875 -6.22 45.05 23.42
CA LEU A 875 -6.67 45.07 24.85
C LEU A 875 -7.50 43.89 25.42
N ASP A 876 -7.46 43.49 26.72
CA ASP A 876 -6.42 43.43 27.80
C ASP A 876 -7.08 42.88 29.12
N GLN A 877 -6.42 42.37 30.20
CA GLN A 877 -5.09 41.76 30.41
C GLN A 877 -5.00 40.97 31.77
N GLY A 878 -4.39 39.78 31.79
CA GLY A 878 -3.64 39.21 32.95
C GLY A 878 -4.39 38.70 34.20
N PRO A 879 -3.67 38.33 35.30
CA PRO A 879 -2.21 38.18 35.44
C PRO A 879 -1.72 36.82 36.04
N GLY A 880 -0.54 36.33 35.63
CA GLY A 880 0.10 35.13 36.19
C GLY A 880 1.61 35.09 35.91
N VAL A 881 2.43 34.49 36.80
CA VAL A 881 3.87 34.82 36.92
C VAL A 881 4.78 34.12 35.89
N VAL A 882 4.79 34.66 34.68
CA VAL A 882 5.94 34.92 33.79
C VAL A 882 7.13 33.94 33.86
N GLY A 883 7.06 32.88 33.04
CA GLY A 883 8.26 32.31 32.41
C GLY A 883 8.57 33.09 31.12
N VAL A 884 9.77 33.68 31.00
CA VAL A 884 10.10 34.61 29.89
C VAL A 884 9.97 33.94 28.52
N GLY A 885 8.92 34.33 27.77
CA GLY A 885 8.69 33.89 26.40
C GLY A 885 9.77 34.36 25.42
N ASN A 886 9.85 33.70 24.25
CA ASN A 886 10.45 34.34 23.09
C ASN A 886 9.42 35.35 22.54
N PRO A 887 9.69 36.67 22.50
CA PRO A 887 8.78 37.64 21.88
C PRO A 887 8.71 37.51 20.35
N GLY A 888 9.46 36.56 19.77
CA GLY A 888 9.46 36.25 18.34
C GLY A 888 10.72 36.70 17.62
N ASN A 889 11.68 37.31 18.34
CA ASN A 889 12.93 37.80 17.77
C ASN A 889 14.05 36.75 17.72
N THR A 890 13.95 35.61 18.42
CA THR A 890 14.85 34.46 18.16
C THR A 890 14.42 33.66 16.93
N LEU A 891 15.37 33.47 16.04
CA LEU A 891 15.35 32.64 14.84
C LEU A 891 15.98 31.26 15.11
N TYR A 892 15.54 30.26 14.38
CA TYR A 892 16.16 28.95 14.25
C TYR A 892 16.74 28.83 12.83
N VAL A 893 18.02 28.48 12.72
CA VAL A 893 18.73 28.45 11.44
C VAL A 893 19.30 27.05 11.22
N THR A 894 19.00 26.44 10.07
CA THR A 894 19.48 25.10 9.69
C THR A 894 20.09 25.09 8.28
N GLY A 895 20.58 23.94 7.81
CA GLY A 895 21.25 23.80 6.51
C GLY A 895 22.74 24.22 6.53
N LEU A 896 23.24 24.66 7.69
CA LEU A 896 24.57 25.25 7.82
C LEU A 896 25.70 24.28 7.42
N SER A 897 26.80 24.86 6.95
CA SER A 897 28.06 24.12 6.80
C SER A 897 28.59 23.66 8.16
N THR A 898 29.32 22.54 8.17
CA THR A 898 30.05 22.07 9.35
C THR A 898 31.27 22.95 9.67
N ARG A 899 31.64 23.87 8.77
CA ARG A 899 32.77 24.81 8.91
C ARG A 899 32.35 26.20 9.41
N VAL A 900 31.08 26.57 9.29
CA VAL A 900 30.62 27.92 9.66
C VAL A 900 30.84 28.21 11.14
N THR A 901 31.16 29.45 11.46
CA THR A 901 31.39 29.98 12.80
C THR A 901 30.23 30.89 13.26
N GLU A 902 30.17 31.16 14.56
CA GLU A 902 29.19 32.11 15.13
C GLU A 902 29.37 33.51 14.56
N ARG A 903 30.62 33.93 14.32
CA ARG A 903 30.93 35.24 13.73
C ARG A 903 30.40 35.39 12.30
N GLU A 904 30.58 34.39 11.45
CA GLU A 904 30.05 34.43 10.07
C GLU A 904 28.52 34.46 10.03
N LEU A 905 27.86 33.88 11.04
CA LEU A 905 26.42 33.99 11.22
C LEU A 905 26.01 35.38 11.71
N GLU A 906 26.73 35.97 12.67
CA GLU A 906 26.50 37.35 13.11
C GLU A 906 26.72 38.35 11.97
N ASP A 907 27.82 38.23 11.22
CA ASP A 907 28.14 39.07 10.05
C ASP A 907 27.13 38.87 8.90
N HIS A 908 26.54 37.68 8.71
CA HIS A 908 25.53 37.44 7.68
C HIS A 908 24.14 37.96 8.07
N PHE A 909 23.71 37.78 9.32
CA PHE A 909 22.40 38.21 9.79
C PHE A 909 22.34 39.71 10.14
N SER A 910 23.48 40.32 10.50
CA SER A 910 23.58 41.76 10.77
C SER A 910 23.24 42.66 9.57
N LYS A 911 23.15 42.09 8.36
CA LYS A 911 22.75 42.78 7.12
C LYS A 911 21.28 43.19 7.11
N GLU A 912 20.42 42.44 7.78
CA GLU A 912 18.96 42.62 7.74
C GLU A 912 18.39 43.20 9.05
N GLY A 913 19.19 43.25 10.12
CA GLY A 913 18.83 43.81 11.42
C GLY A 913 19.93 43.58 12.43
N LYS A 914 19.87 44.23 13.60
CA LYS A 914 20.93 44.11 14.61
C LYS A 914 20.84 42.73 15.29
N VAL A 915 21.93 41.95 15.29
CA VAL A 915 21.99 40.69 16.04
C VAL A 915 22.27 40.99 17.52
N ALA A 916 21.44 40.44 18.41
CA ALA A 916 21.57 40.57 19.86
C ALA A 916 22.25 39.33 20.51
N SER A 917 22.24 38.18 19.84
CA SER A 917 23.11 37.02 20.14
C SER A 917 23.02 35.93 19.07
N CYS A 918 24.15 35.33 18.70
CA CYS A 918 24.19 34.03 18.02
C CYS A 918 24.52 32.89 19.02
N PHE A 919 24.03 31.68 18.73
CA PHE A 919 24.43 30.44 19.40
C PHE A 919 24.45 29.28 18.38
N LEU A 920 25.65 28.89 17.95
CA LEU A 920 25.88 27.78 17.03
C LEU A 920 25.98 26.47 17.81
N VAL A 921 25.19 25.46 17.43
CA VAL A 921 25.16 24.20 18.18
C VAL A 921 26.29 23.29 17.71
N VAL A 922 27.40 23.32 18.43
CA VAL A 922 28.57 22.45 18.20
C VAL A 922 28.49 21.12 18.97
N GLU A 923 29.22 20.10 18.54
CA GLU A 923 29.44 18.88 19.33
C GLU A 923 30.43 19.14 20.48
N PRO A 924 30.16 18.72 21.73
CA PRO A 924 31.01 19.06 22.88
C PRO A 924 32.46 18.56 22.84
N ARG A 925 32.77 17.50 22.08
CA ARG A 925 34.12 16.90 22.03
C ARG A 925 34.95 17.32 20.82
N THR A 926 34.34 17.42 19.65
CA THR A 926 35.02 17.80 18.40
C THR A 926 34.97 19.30 18.11
N ARG A 927 34.06 20.03 18.79
CA ARG A 927 33.71 21.44 18.55
C ARG A 927 33.21 21.72 17.12
N ALA A 928 32.91 20.68 16.32
CA ALA A 928 32.36 20.83 14.98
C ALA A 928 30.89 21.27 15.02
N SER A 929 30.48 22.13 14.08
CA SER A 929 29.09 22.56 13.90
C SER A 929 28.17 21.37 13.59
N ARG A 930 27.02 21.29 14.27
CA ARG A 930 25.97 20.29 14.00
C ARG A 930 25.00 20.71 12.88
N GLY A 931 25.32 21.77 12.14
CA GLY A 931 24.52 22.24 11.00
C GLY A 931 23.33 23.15 11.35
N PHE A 932 23.23 23.61 12.61
CA PHE A 932 22.16 24.53 13.03
C PHE A 932 22.55 25.48 14.17
N ALA A 933 21.90 26.63 14.21
CA ALA A 933 22.11 27.71 15.19
C ALA A 933 20.78 28.33 15.66
N PHE A 934 20.85 29.10 16.74
CA PHE A 934 19.79 30.00 17.20
C PHE A 934 20.34 31.44 17.17
N ILE A 935 19.61 32.37 16.56
CA ILE A 935 20.06 33.76 16.41
C ILE A 935 18.94 34.67 16.91
N THR A 936 19.20 35.50 17.92
CA THR A 936 18.24 36.49 18.43
C THR A 936 18.55 37.84 17.84
N MET A 937 17.59 38.42 17.12
CA MET A 937 17.66 39.79 16.62
C MET A 937 17.23 40.78 17.70
N ASP A 938 17.65 42.03 17.61
CA ASP A 938 17.32 43.08 18.59
C ASP A 938 15.81 43.37 18.61
N THR A 939 15.17 43.40 17.44
CA THR A 939 13.71 43.59 17.28
C THR A 939 13.01 42.36 16.68
N VAL A 940 11.68 42.33 16.80
CA VAL A 940 10.83 41.30 16.18
C VAL A 940 10.76 41.47 14.65
N ASP A 941 10.83 42.71 14.15
CA ASP A 941 10.78 43.00 12.72
C ASP A 941 12.12 42.73 12.02
N ASP A 942 13.24 42.89 12.73
CA ASP A 942 14.56 42.44 12.28
C ASP A 942 14.55 40.92 12.02
N ALA A 943 13.91 40.15 12.92
CA ALA A 943 13.71 38.72 12.74
C ALA A 943 12.77 38.40 11.57
N ASN A 944 11.69 39.18 11.38
CA ASN A 944 10.79 39.05 10.22
C ASN A 944 11.53 39.32 8.89
N ARG A 945 12.39 40.35 8.83
CA ARG A 945 13.22 40.65 7.64
C ARG A 945 14.22 39.54 7.37
N CYS A 946 14.89 39.01 8.40
CA CYS A 946 15.78 37.86 8.27
C CYS A 946 15.05 36.62 7.71
N ILE A 947 13.84 36.31 8.17
CA ILE A 947 13.04 35.21 7.60
C ILE A 947 12.69 35.52 6.14
N LYS A 948 12.23 36.74 5.82
CA LYS A 948 11.82 37.11 4.46
C LYS A 948 12.97 37.15 3.43
N ARG A 949 14.23 37.33 3.87
CA ARG A 949 15.37 37.63 2.98
C ARG A 949 16.59 36.70 3.11
N LEU A 950 16.75 36.03 4.25
CA LEU A 950 17.87 35.09 4.49
C LEU A 950 17.43 33.62 4.47
N HIS A 951 16.12 33.33 4.53
CA HIS A 951 15.60 31.99 4.25
C HIS A 951 15.94 31.59 2.81
N GLN A 952 16.52 30.41 2.63
CA GLN A 952 17.11 29.89 1.39
C GLN A 952 18.30 30.69 0.82
N SER A 953 18.85 31.68 1.54
CA SER A 953 20.12 32.32 1.15
C SER A 953 21.30 31.36 1.23
N VAL A 954 22.35 31.60 0.45
CA VAL A 954 23.56 30.74 0.44
C VAL A 954 24.61 31.28 1.43
N LEU A 955 25.12 30.39 2.29
CA LEU A 955 26.22 30.64 3.23
C LEU A 955 27.17 29.43 3.24
N ASP A 956 28.47 29.66 3.07
CA ASP A 956 29.51 28.61 2.86
C ASP A 956 29.07 27.49 1.89
N GLY A 957 28.59 27.89 0.70
CA GLY A 957 28.18 26.98 -0.37
C GLY A 957 26.91 26.15 -0.09
N ARG A 958 26.12 26.47 0.94
CA ARG A 958 24.85 25.79 1.27
C ARG A 958 23.70 26.78 1.43
N CYS A 959 22.51 26.39 0.97
CA CYS A 959 21.29 27.13 1.28
C CYS A 959 20.93 26.94 2.76
N ILE A 960 20.65 28.04 3.47
CA ILE A 960 20.28 28.02 4.89
C ILE A 960 18.76 28.20 5.05
N THR A 961 18.15 27.45 5.96
CA THR A 961 16.72 27.58 6.26
C THR A 961 16.58 28.43 7.52
N VAL A 962 15.83 29.53 7.44
CA VAL A 962 15.62 30.49 8.55
C VAL A 962 14.16 30.49 8.96
N GLU A 963 13.87 30.18 10.22
CA GLU A 963 12.52 30.06 10.77
C GLU A 963 12.40 30.83 12.10
N ARG A 964 11.18 31.18 12.52
CA ARG A 964 10.95 31.77 13.86
C ARG A 964 11.05 30.68 14.93
N SER A 965 12.03 30.80 15.82
CA SER A 965 12.27 29.80 16.87
C SER A 965 11.18 29.82 17.94
N ARG A 966 10.75 28.63 18.40
CA ARG A 966 9.89 28.49 19.58
C ARG A 966 10.66 28.67 20.92
N ARG A 967 11.98 28.88 20.91
CA ARG A 967 12.85 28.99 22.11
C ARG A 967 14.07 29.90 21.89
N LYS A 968 14.54 30.60 22.93
CA LYS A 968 15.74 31.47 22.84
C LYS A 968 17.08 30.74 22.73
N ARG A 969 17.16 29.46 23.13
CA ARG A 969 18.40 28.64 23.11
C ARG A 969 18.10 27.13 23.12
N PRO A 970 19.07 26.25 22.80
CA PRO A 970 18.96 24.80 23.02
C PRO A 970 18.72 24.43 24.50
N ARG A 971 18.27 23.19 24.75
CA ARG A 971 18.24 22.63 26.12
C ARG A 971 19.67 22.37 26.61
N THR A 972 20.00 22.87 27.79
CA THR A 972 21.20 22.48 28.54
C THR A 972 21.12 20.99 28.92
N PRO A 973 22.20 20.20 28.70
CA PRO A 973 22.29 18.85 29.25
C PRO A 973 22.37 18.88 30.78
N THR A 974 21.71 17.94 31.45
CA THR A 974 21.86 17.72 32.90
C THR A 974 23.29 17.26 33.21
N PRO A 975 23.97 17.81 34.24
CA PRO A 975 25.35 17.43 34.53
C PRO A 975 25.45 16.00 35.09
N GLY A 976 26.11 15.12 34.34
CA GLY A 976 26.42 13.74 34.76
C GLY A 976 27.69 13.24 34.07
N HIS A 977 28.62 12.64 34.82
CA HIS A 977 29.93 12.23 34.30
C HIS A 977 29.81 11.02 33.36
N TYR A 978 30.06 11.25 32.06
CA TYR A 978 29.91 10.23 31.02
C TYR A 978 31.13 9.30 30.91
N LEU A 979 31.16 8.25 31.74
CA LEU A 979 32.13 7.16 31.66
C LEU A 979 31.80 6.21 30.48
N GLY A 980 32.27 6.57 29.29
CA GLY A 980 32.13 5.75 28.09
C GLY A 980 33.03 4.50 28.09
N LEU A 981 32.67 3.49 27.29
CA LEU A 981 33.48 2.28 27.12
C LEU A 981 34.88 2.63 26.55
N LYS A 982 35.93 2.01 27.10
CA LYS A 982 37.28 2.05 26.54
C LYS A 982 37.31 1.32 25.20
N ASN A 983 37.73 2.00 24.14
CA ASN A 983 38.12 1.35 22.89
C ASN A 983 39.61 0.97 22.94
N THR A 984 40.05 0.01 22.13
CA THR A 984 41.39 -0.61 22.22
C THR A 984 42.41 -0.07 21.21
N ARG A 985 43.71 -0.27 21.51
CA ARG A 985 44.94 0.26 20.84
C ARG A 985 45.27 1.70 21.29
N ASP A 986 46.42 1.98 21.90
CA ASP A 986 47.77 1.67 21.39
C ASP A 986 48.77 1.12 22.45
N HIS A 987 50.05 0.93 22.06
CA HIS A 987 51.13 0.29 22.82
C HIS A 987 52.02 1.26 23.64
N GLY A 988 52.68 0.76 24.70
CA GLY A 988 53.92 1.39 25.20
C GLY A 988 54.40 1.04 26.62
N TYR A 989 55.53 0.32 26.71
CA TYR A 989 56.55 0.34 27.79
C TYR A 989 56.25 -0.01 29.28
N ARG A 990 56.97 -1.06 29.73
CA ARG A 990 57.66 -1.29 31.04
C ARG A 990 56.98 -0.87 32.37
N GLY A 991 56.67 -1.88 33.19
CA GLY A 991 56.57 -1.79 34.65
C GLY A 991 56.78 -3.18 35.29
N ASP A 992 57.64 -3.31 36.30
CA ASP A 992 58.06 -4.57 36.93
C ASP A 992 57.37 -4.79 38.32
N ARG A 993 57.42 -6.03 38.81
CA ARG A 993 57.12 -6.51 40.19
C ARG A 993 55.66 -6.71 40.59
N GLY A 994 55.42 -7.78 41.38
CA GLY A 994 54.16 -7.96 42.11
C GLY A 994 53.71 -9.41 42.38
N ARG A 995 54.54 -10.28 43.00
CA ARG A 995 54.03 -11.56 43.55
C ARG A 995 53.19 -11.28 44.80
N TYR A 996 52.04 -11.95 44.96
CA TYR A 996 51.63 -12.59 46.23
C TYR A 996 50.76 -13.84 45.96
N ARG A 997 50.42 -14.60 47.01
CA ARG A 997 50.23 -16.06 46.95
C ARG A 997 49.25 -16.57 48.02
N GLY A 998 48.37 -17.52 47.65
CA GLY A 998 47.45 -18.23 48.56
C GLY A 998 45.98 -17.82 48.35
N GLY A 999 44.99 -18.68 48.60
CA GLY A 999 45.03 -20.07 49.06
C GLY A 999 43.81 -20.88 48.60
N ARG A 1000 43.79 -22.19 48.90
CA ARG A 1000 42.59 -23.04 48.82
C ARG A 1000 41.78 -22.90 50.11
N ASP A 1001 40.51 -23.29 50.06
CA ASP A 1001 39.99 -24.28 51.00
C ASP A 1001 38.95 -25.19 50.32
N ASP A 1002 38.65 -26.34 50.92
CA ASP A 1002 37.89 -27.45 50.35
C ASP A 1002 37.05 -28.14 51.45
N TYR A 1003 35.78 -28.47 51.16
CA TYR A 1003 34.91 -29.24 52.05
C TYR A 1003 33.87 -30.06 51.25
N GLY A 1004 33.69 -31.33 51.64
CA GLY A 1004 32.70 -32.25 51.08
C GLY A 1004 32.34 -33.39 52.06
N TYR A 1005 31.77 -34.50 51.54
CA TYR A 1005 31.29 -35.71 52.28
C TYR A 1005 30.00 -35.47 53.12
N ARG A 1006 28.96 -36.34 53.22
CA ARG A 1006 28.63 -37.75 52.87
C ARG A 1006 27.19 -37.86 52.29
N ARG A 1007 26.87 -38.68 51.27
CA ARG A 1007 26.44 -40.12 51.28
C ARG A 1007 25.25 -40.45 52.23
N SER A 1008 24.02 -40.85 51.82
CA SER A 1008 23.54 -42.07 51.07
C SER A 1008 22.87 -43.12 52.00
N PRO A 1009 22.14 -44.19 51.57
CA PRO A 1009 21.31 -44.49 50.36
C PRO A 1009 20.00 -45.31 50.64
N ARG A 1010 19.23 -45.66 49.56
CA ARG A 1010 18.34 -46.86 49.30
C ARG A 1010 17.06 -46.44 48.52
N ARG A 1011 16.38 -47.27 47.70
CA ARG A 1011 16.40 -48.74 47.46
C ARG A 1011 15.96 -49.08 46.00
N SER A 1012 16.34 -50.26 45.48
CA SER A 1012 15.84 -50.88 44.22
C SER A 1012 16.07 -52.41 44.29
N PRO A 1013 15.22 -53.26 43.67
CA PRO A 1013 15.59 -54.04 42.46
C PRO A 1013 14.39 -54.23 41.49
N TYR A 1014 14.39 -54.97 40.35
CA TYR A 1014 15.36 -55.72 39.52
C TYR A 1014 15.19 -55.27 38.02
N ARG A 1015 16.10 -55.41 37.04
CA ARG A 1015 17.46 -56.00 36.86
C ARG A 1015 17.60 -57.34 36.09
N GLY A 1016 17.23 -57.36 34.80
CA GLY A 1016 17.76 -58.29 33.75
C GLY A 1016 17.40 -57.77 32.34
N GLY A 1017 18.22 -57.79 31.28
CA GLY A 1017 19.55 -58.42 31.02
C GLY A 1017 19.41 -59.70 30.19
N ARG A 1018 20.21 -60.04 29.15
CA ARG A 1018 21.49 -59.55 28.58
C ARG A 1018 21.66 -60.17 27.15
N ASP A 1019 22.54 -59.82 26.19
CA ASP A 1019 23.57 -58.76 25.94
C ASP A 1019 23.35 -58.21 24.49
N TYR A 1020 24.22 -58.07 23.44
CA TYR A 1020 25.69 -58.16 23.20
C TYR A 1020 26.15 -57.19 22.06
N SER A 1021 26.86 -57.58 20.97
CA SER A 1021 27.55 -56.66 20.03
C SER A 1021 27.94 -57.24 18.63
N PRO A 1022 28.26 -56.41 17.60
CA PRO A 1022 28.44 -56.80 16.17
C PRO A 1022 29.92 -57.00 15.73
N PRO A 1023 30.23 -57.31 14.44
CA PRO A 1023 30.91 -56.29 13.58
C PRO A 1023 30.90 -56.41 12.01
N ARG A 1024 31.12 -55.24 11.34
CA ARG A 1024 31.98 -54.95 10.15
C ARG A 1024 31.69 -55.41 8.67
N ARG A 1025 31.48 -54.39 7.82
CA ARG A 1025 32.16 -54.02 6.53
C ARG A 1025 32.43 -55.05 5.41
N SER A 1026 31.97 -54.74 4.18
CA SER A 1026 32.81 -54.62 2.96
C SER A 1026 32.10 -53.92 1.77
N SER A 1027 32.88 -53.52 0.76
CA SER A 1027 32.57 -52.90 -0.55
C SER A 1027 33.75 -53.33 -1.49
N PRO A 1028 33.69 -53.43 -2.86
CA PRO A 1028 33.24 -52.35 -3.79
C PRO A 1028 32.83 -52.72 -5.26
N TYR A 1029 32.59 -51.67 -6.08
CA TYR A 1029 32.79 -51.50 -7.54
C TYR A 1029 31.95 -52.24 -8.64
N GLY A 1030 31.41 -51.42 -9.58
CA GLY A 1030 31.17 -51.74 -11.02
C GLY A 1030 29.75 -52.22 -11.41
N GLY A 1031 29.18 -51.90 -12.59
CA GLY A 1031 29.56 -50.88 -13.60
C GLY A 1031 28.89 -51.02 -15.00
N ARG A 1032 28.43 -49.89 -15.58
CA ARG A 1032 28.09 -49.60 -17.01
C ARG A 1032 26.82 -50.17 -17.71
N SER A 1033 25.97 -49.21 -18.14
CA SER A 1033 25.20 -49.17 -19.41
C SER A 1033 23.96 -50.10 -19.56
N ARG A 1034 23.02 -49.88 -20.50
CA ARG A 1034 23.02 -49.04 -21.74
C ARG A 1034 21.63 -48.43 -22.07
N ARG A 1035 21.59 -47.50 -23.04
CA ARG A 1035 20.43 -46.69 -23.50
C ARG A 1035 19.41 -47.45 -24.39
N GLU A 1036 18.19 -46.89 -24.42
CA GLU A 1036 17.22 -46.87 -25.56
C GLU A 1036 16.62 -48.23 -26.00
N ARG A 1037 15.39 -48.32 -26.55
CA ARG A 1037 14.61 -47.33 -27.33
C ARG A 1037 13.09 -47.58 -27.27
N SER A 1038 12.33 -46.64 -27.84
CA SER A 1038 10.86 -46.59 -27.92
C SER A 1038 10.20 -47.57 -28.90
N ARG A 1039 8.89 -47.85 -28.68
CA ARG A 1039 7.84 -47.99 -29.72
C ARG A 1039 6.44 -47.87 -29.10
N SER A 1040 5.40 -47.78 -29.95
CA SER A 1040 4.14 -47.08 -29.60
C SER A 1040 2.90 -47.59 -30.35
N LEU A 1041 1.77 -47.68 -29.63
CA LEU A 1041 0.37 -47.61 -30.15
C LEU A 1041 -0.04 -48.71 -31.16
N PRO A 1042 -1.30 -48.72 -31.67
CA PRO A 1042 -2.58 -48.73 -30.94
C PRO A 1042 -3.58 -49.79 -31.46
N TYR A 1043 -4.67 -50.08 -30.73
CA TYR A 1043 -6.00 -50.27 -31.36
C TYR A 1043 -7.19 -50.18 -30.37
N SER A 1044 -8.36 -49.85 -30.91
CA SER A 1044 -9.72 -49.90 -30.33
C SER A 1044 -10.68 -49.85 -31.53
N PRO A 1045 -11.82 -50.58 -31.59
CA PRO A 1045 -13.10 -49.93 -31.24
C PRO A 1045 -14.33 -50.84 -30.89
N TYR A 1046 -15.42 -50.16 -30.49
CA TYR A 1046 -16.86 -50.54 -30.52
C TYR A 1046 -17.41 -51.67 -29.60
N GLY A 1047 -18.60 -51.40 -29.01
CA GLY A 1047 -19.41 -52.38 -28.27
C GLY A 1047 -20.51 -51.76 -27.39
N SER A 1048 -21.69 -51.48 -27.95
CA SER A 1048 -22.94 -51.10 -27.25
C SER A 1048 -24.13 -51.73 -28.00
N PRO A 1049 -25.36 -51.87 -27.44
CA PRO A 1049 -25.90 -51.30 -26.19
C PRO A 1049 -26.69 -52.32 -25.32
N GLU A 1050 -27.62 -51.82 -24.49
CA GLU A 1050 -28.82 -52.50 -23.95
C GLU A 1050 -28.70 -53.63 -22.90
N ARG A 1051 -29.11 -53.35 -21.64
CA ARG A 1051 -30.51 -53.50 -21.18
C ARG A 1051 -30.77 -53.01 -19.74
N SER A 1052 -32.04 -52.78 -19.41
CA SER A 1052 -32.49 -52.12 -18.17
C SER A 1052 -33.51 -52.94 -17.35
N TYR A 1053 -33.24 -53.10 -16.06
CA TYR A 1053 -34.23 -53.27 -14.97
C TYR A 1053 -33.61 -52.59 -13.72
N ALA A 1054 -34.24 -51.69 -12.95
CA ALA A 1054 -35.57 -51.69 -12.32
C ALA A 1054 -35.69 -52.76 -11.19
N ARG A 1055 -36.18 -52.46 -9.97
CA ARG A 1055 -36.81 -51.23 -9.45
C ARG A 1055 -36.85 -51.21 -7.90
N ARG A 1056 -36.85 -50.00 -7.32
CA ARG A 1056 -37.59 -49.58 -6.08
C ARG A 1056 -37.33 -50.22 -4.69
N SER A 1057 -36.82 -49.36 -3.80
CA SER A 1057 -37.39 -49.00 -2.47
C SER A 1057 -37.72 -50.07 -1.43
N ARG A 1058 -37.12 -49.91 -0.25
CA ARG A 1058 -37.77 -49.11 0.80
C ARG A 1058 -36.85 -47.95 1.20
#